data_AF-A0A1W1CRI7-F1
#
_entry.id   AF-A0A1W1CRI7-F1
#
_cell.length_a   1.000
_cell.length_b   1.000
_cell.length_c   1.000
_cell.angle_alpha   90.00
_cell.angle_beta   90.00
_cell.angle_gamma   90.00
#
_symmetry.space_group_name_H-M   'P 1'
#
loop_
_entity.id
_entity.type
_entity.pdbx_description
1 polymer ?
#
loop_
_entity_poly.entity_id
_entity_poly.type
_entity_poly.pdbx_seq_one_letter_code
_entity_poly.pdbx_strand_id
1 'polypeptide(L)'
;MSCKKSYITTPIYYVNDVAHIGHAYTTIIADTLARYARLIGEDTYFLTGTDEHGQKIEESAKSRGREPQEYADEISKKFRDLWDEFDISYDKFIRTTDADHKKGVQKAFSIMHKNGDVYKDTYQGHYCISCETFFPELQLVDGEFCPDCGKSTSLVEEESYFFKLSAYEDKLLAWYKDNPNCILPKSKRNEVIRFVEGGLNDLSITRTSFDWGVKLPTEFNEPKHVMYVWLDALMNYVTALGYGTDDAKMDYWPARVHLIGKDILRFHAIYWPAFLMSLGLPLPKHIGAHGWWTRNGEKMSKSKGNVVNPKEVADAYGLENFRYFMLREVPFGGDGDFSQRALIDRINSDLGNDLGNLLNRLIGMSGKYFDGRVESDLVSKYYQAELDEVQSSLDKLEPFIFELQLHRFLEELWRPLTVANRAIDKYQPWTMIKEGKRDEVMALNGLIATILAKVSLMLHAVMPKTTSTICKALGFEITPESFKNIIRNSATLEPFVTKKREPLFPRIEDELLVDERLEALKKEKEEAQVKKKAEKEKAKKNKAEGIALIGIDQFFATSLKVGTVIKAEEVPKSKKLLLLQVDIGEDEPRQIVAGIKEWYSSEDMLDTQVCVVANLKPAKLMGMLSEGMLLAAKDKNGLCMIRPEKAKINGTPIS
;
A
#
# COMPACT_ATOMS: atom_id res chain seq x y z
N MET A 1 -30.61 -10.52 27.57
CA MET A 1 -29.37 -10.16 26.86
C MET A 1 -29.20 -8.66 27.01
N SER A 2 -28.18 -8.19 27.75
CA SER A 2 -27.88 -6.75 27.76
C SER A 2 -27.41 -6.39 26.35
N CYS A 3 -28.13 -5.51 25.66
CA CYS A 3 -27.70 -5.02 24.36
C CYS A 3 -26.32 -4.35 24.54
N LYS A 4 -25.27 -4.92 23.97
CA LYS A 4 -23.90 -4.40 24.10
C LYS A 4 -23.75 -3.28 23.07
N LYS A 5 -23.56 -2.04 23.54
CA LYS A 5 -23.31 -0.88 22.66
C LYS A 5 -21.90 -0.92 22.09
N SER A 6 -21.75 -0.54 20.84
CA SER A 6 -20.49 -0.56 20.09
C SER A 6 -20.30 0.76 19.36
N TYR A 7 -19.26 1.50 19.71
CA TYR A 7 -18.95 2.79 19.08
C TYR A 7 -17.62 2.70 18.33
N ILE A 8 -17.68 2.88 17.01
CA ILE A 8 -16.55 2.71 16.09
C ILE A 8 -16.33 4.03 15.35
N THR A 9 -15.08 4.47 15.22
CA THR A 9 -14.78 5.72 14.50
C THR A 9 -13.63 5.54 13.53
N THR A 10 -13.67 6.26 12.41
CA THR A 10 -12.48 6.64 11.64
C THR A 10 -11.86 7.90 12.26
N PRO A 11 -10.70 8.38 11.76
CA PRO A 11 -10.36 9.78 11.90
C PRO A 11 -11.37 10.62 11.11
N ILE A 12 -11.42 11.91 11.40
CA ILE A 12 -12.01 12.87 10.48
C ILE A 12 -10.92 13.34 9.50
N TYR A 13 -11.27 13.42 8.22
CA TYR A 13 -10.30 13.67 7.15
C TYR A 13 -10.17 15.16 6.83
N TYR A 14 -8.94 15.64 6.67
CA TYR A 14 -8.66 17.03 6.37
C TYR A 14 -9.18 17.42 4.98
N VAL A 15 -9.97 18.49 4.87
CA VAL A 15 -10.64 18.88 3.61
C VAL A 15 -9.78 19.75 2.68
N ASN A 16 -8.48 19.52 2.64
CA ASN A 16 -7.61 20.20 1.68
C ASN A 16 -7.70 19.62 0.25
N ASP A 17 -8.30 18.43 0.07
CA ASP A 17 -8.48 17.82 -1.26
C ASP A 17 -9.36 16.56 -1.25
N VAL A 18 -9.50 15.91 -2.40
CA VAL A 18 -10.19 14.63 -2.58
C VAL A 18 -9.53 13.45 -1.86
N ALA A 19 -10.34 12.43 -1.58
CA ALA A 19 -9.89 11.23 -0.89
C ALA A 19 -8.95 10.37 -1.75
N HIS A 20 -7.99 9.69 -1.09
CA HIS A 20 -7.11 8.71 -1.70
C HIS A 20 -7.26 7.33 -1.04
N ILE A 21 -6.60 6.30 -1.59
CA ILE A 21 -6.68 4.92 -1.10
C ILE A 21 -6.41 4.75 0.40
N GLY A 22 -5.52 5.55 0.99
CA GLY A 22 -5.30 5.57 2.44
C GLY A 22 -6.54 5.91 3.26
N HIS A 23 -7.37 6.88 2.84
CA HIS A 23 -8.63 7.21 3.51
C HIS A 23 -9.65 6.08 3.33
N ALA A 24 -9.74 5.54 2.10
CA ALA A 24 -10.63 4.42 1.82
C ALA A 24 -10.27 3.20 2.68
N TYR A 25 -8.98 2.92 2.90
CA TYR A 25 -8.53 1.81 3.74
C TYR A 25 -9.08 1.91 5.16
N THR A 26 -8.86 3.05 5.82
CA THR A 26 -9.33 3.28 7.20
C THR A 26 -10.85 3.17 7.29
N THR A 27 -11.57 3.80 6.35
CA THR A 27 -13.04 3.78 6.32
C THR A 27 -13.59 2.38 6.06
N ILE A 28 -12.99 1.59 5.16
CA ILE A 28 -13.39 0.20 4.89
C ILE A 28 -13.18 -0.69 6.12
N ILE A 29 -12.06 -0.54 6.84
CA ILE A 29 -11.84 -1.28 8.10
C ILE A 29 -12.95 -0.95 9.10
N ALA A 30 -13.25 0.33 9.30
CA ALA A 30 -14.29 0.78 10.23
C ALA A 30 -15.67 0.25 9.85
N ASP A 31 -16.01 0.31 8.57
CA ASP A 31 -17.26 -0.23 8.03
C ASP A 31 -17.37 -1.74 8.21
N THR A 32 -16.29 -2.50 7.98
CA THR A 32 -16.27 -3.93 8.25
C THR A 32 -16.52 -4.25 9.73
N LEU A 33 -15.89 -3.53 10.65
CA LEU A 33 -16.14 -3.74 12.08
C LEU A 33 -17.58 -3.38 12.46
N ALA A 34 -18.13 -2.30 11.91
CA ALA A 34 -19.49 -1.86 12.18
C ALA A 34 -20.53 -2.86 11.64
N ARG A 35 -20.36 -3.31 10.39
CA ARG A 35 -21.21 -4.35 9.78
C ARG A 35 -21.15 -5.66 10.55
N TYR A 36 -19.96 -6.06 10.99
CA TYR A 36 -19.80 -7.26 11.81
C TYR A 36 -20.51 -7.13 13.16
N ALA A 37 -20.31 -6.01 13.87
CA ALA A 37 -20.97 -5.74 15.16
C ALA A 37 -22.50 -5.78 15.03
N ARG A 38 -23.07 -5.12 14.01
CA ARG A 38 -24.51 -5.18 13.72
C ARG A 38 -24.98 -6.60 13.40
N LEU A 39 -24.19 -7.36 12.61
CA LEU A 39 -24.54 -8.73 12.24
C LEU A 39 -24.57 -9.68 13.44
N ILE A 40 -23.71 -9.48 14.44
CA ILE A 40 -23.75 -10.27 15.69
C ILE A 40 -24.77 -9.74 16.72
N GLY A 41 -25.55 -8.71 16.37
CA GLY A 41 -26.62 -8.16 17.18
C GLY A 41 -26.20 -7.08 18.20
N GLU A 42 -25.05 -6.43 18.02
CA GLU A 42 -24.64 -5.27 18.83
C GLU A 42 -25.34 -3.99 18.35
N ASP A 43 -25.80 -3.17 19.30
CA ASP A 43 -26.28 -1.82 19.02
C ASP A 43 -25.08 -0.94 18.68
N THR A 44 -24.94 -0.61 17.40
CA THR A 44 -23.71 -0.06 16.83
C THR A 44 -23.91 1.36 16.34
N TYR A 45 -22.99 2.25 16.71
CA TYR A 45 -22.87 3.60 16.17
C TYR A 45 -21.51 3.76 15.49
N PHE A 46 -21.50 4.07 14.20
CA PHE A 46 -20.31 4.24 13.38
C PHE A 46 -20.17 5.71 12.94
N LEU A 47 -19.10 6.37 13.40
CA LEU A 47 -18.77 7.75 13.05
C LEU A 47 -17.65 7.82 11.99
N THR A 48 -17.86 8.67 10.98
CA THR A 48 -16.80 9.21 10.12
C THR A 48 -17.05 10.72 9.91
N GLY A 49 -16.17 11.43 9.22
CA GLY A 49 -16.38 12.85 8.97
C GLY A 49 -15.19 13.59 8.41
N THR A 50 -15.25 14.92 8.51
CA THR A 50 -14.24 15.82 7.97
C THR A 50 -13.75 16.83 8.99
N ASP A 51 -12.44 17.06 8.96
CA ASP A 51 -11.75 18.11 9.69
C ASP A 51 -11.61 19.32 8.77
N GLU A 52 -12.26 20.40 9.17
CA GLU A 52 -12.57 21.55 8.32
C GLU A 52 -11.93 22.85 8.76
N HIS A 53 -11.14 22.86 9.83
CA HIS A 53 -10.51 24.08 10.35
C HIS A 53 -8.97 24.08 10.18
N GLY A 54 -8.36 25.25 10.41
CA GLY A 54 -6.91 25.42 10.41
C GLY A 54 -6.35 26.19 9.20
N GLN A 55 -5.08 26.58 9.34
CA GLN A 55 -4.38 27.45 8.41
C GLN A 55 -4.33 26.91 6.98
N LYS A 56 -3.94 25.64 6.79
CA LYS A 56 -3.92 25.00 5.45
C LYS A 56 -5.23 25.12 4.67
N ILE A 57 -6.38 24.97 5.31
CA ILE A 57 -7.69 25.09 4.63
C ILE A 57 -7.94 26.54 4.25
N GLU A 58 -7.66 27.47 5.15
CA GLU A 58 -7.78 28.90 4.89
C GLU A 58 -6.89 29.33 3.70
N GLU A 59 -5.63 28.91 3.68
CA GLU A 59 -4.69 29.16 2.59
C GLU A 59 -5.12 28.50 1.27
N SER A 60 -5.59 27.25 1.33
CA SER A 60 -6.08 26.52 0.16
C SER A 60 -7.30 27.22 -0.46
N ALA A 61 -8.24 27.68 0.37
CA ALA A 61 -9.40 28.44 -0.07
C ALA A 61 -8.99 29.79 -0.69
N LYS A 62 -8.14 30.56 0.01
CA LYS A 62 -7.59 31.84 -0.47
C LYS A 62 -6.86 31.70 -1.81
N SER A 63 -6.02 30.67 -1.97
CA SER A 63 -5.28 30.41 -3.21
C SER A 63 -6.18 30.13 -4.42
N ARG A 64 -7.43 29.72 -4.15
CA ARG A 64 -8.47 29.42 -5.16
C ARG A 64 -9.51 30.55 -5.27
N GLY A 65 -9.32 31.67 -4.57
CA GLY A 65 -10.24 32.80 -4.58
C GLY A 65 -11.62 32.48 -3.97
N ARG A 66 -11.66 31.65 -2.91
CA ARG A 66 -12.91 31.19 -2.27
C ARG A 66 -12.89 31.42 -0.78
N GLU A 67 -14.09 31.53 -0.20
CA GLU A 67 -14.26 31.57 1.25
C GLU A 67 -13.98 30.18 1.88
N PRO A 68 -13.34 30.10 3.06
CA PRO A 68 -13.01 28.82 3.69
C PRO A 68 -14.22 27.90 3.93
N GLN A 69 -15.37 28.45 4.34
CA GLN A 69 -16.60 27.68 4.56
C GLN A 69 -17.09 27.04 3.26
N GLU A 70 -17.16 27.80 2.16
CA GLU A 70 -17.61 27.30 0.86
C GLU A 70 -16.67 26.22 0.31
N TYR A 71 -15.37 26.40 0.53
CA TYR A 71 -14.36 25.41 0.14
C TYR A 71 -14.49 24.11 0.96
N ALA A 72 -14.64 24.23 2.28
CA ALA A 72 -14.86 23.09 3.16
C ALA A 72 -16.16 22.35 2.84
N ASP A 73 -17.26 23.07 2.57
CA ASP A 73 -18.56 22.50 2.18
C ASP A 73 -18.43 21.62 0.93
N GLU A 74 -17.73 22.09 -0.11
CA GLU A 74 -17.55 21.34 -1.34
C GLU A 74 -16.72 20.07 -1.14
N ILE A 75 -15.56 20.20 -0.50
CA ILE A 75 -14.65 19.06 -0.33
C ILE A 75 -15.26 18.03 0.64
N SER A 76 -15.91 18.49 1.71
CA SER A 76 -16.64 17.61 2.64
C SER A 76 -17.74 16.82 1.93
N LYS A 77 -18.49 17.47 1.02
CA LYS A 77 -19.48 16.80 0.18
C LYS A 77 -18.82 15.71 -0.68
N LYS A 78 -17.66 15.96 -1.28
CA LYS A 78 -16.94 14.95 -2.10
C LYS A 78 -16.54 13.71 -1.29
N PHE A 79 -16.10 13.87 -0.03
CA PHE A 79 -15.85 12.74 0.86
C PHE A 79 -17.13 11.95 1.16
N ARG A 80 -18.22 12.65 1.49
CA ARG A 80 -19.51 12.03 1.78
C ARG A 80 -20.05 11.26 0.56
N ASP A 81 -20.08 11.90 -0.59
CA ASP A 81 -20.55 11.29 -1.86
C ASP A 81 -19.75 10.01 -2.17
N LEU A 82 -18.43 10.03 -1.96
CA LEU A 82 -17.58 8.85 -2.17
C LEU A 82 -17.92 7.72 -1.18
N TRP A 83 -18.13 8.04 0.10
CA TRP A 83 -18.51 7.04 1.11
C TRP A 83 -19.91 6.45 0.86
N ASP A 84 -20.85 7.26 0.37
CA ASP A 84 -22.17 6.79 -0.03
C ASP A 84 -22.07 5.86 -1.26
N GLU A 85 -21.25 6.22 -2.25
CA GLU A 85 -20.98 5.38 -3.42
C GLU A 85 -20.29 4.06 -3.02
N PHE A 86 -19.41 4.10 -2.02
CA PHE A 86 -18.71 2.95 -1.47
C PHE A 86 -19.57 2.10 -0.51
N ASP A 87 -20.86 2.43 -0.37
CA ASP A 87 -21.77 1.75 0.55
C ASP A 87 -21.18 1.68 1.97
N ILE A 88 -20.57 2.76 2.45
CA ILE A 88 -20.06 2.83 3.83
C ILE A 88 -21.24 3.08 4.77
N SER A 89 -21.43 2.18 5.73
CA SER A 89 -22.59 2.15 6.63
C SER A 89 -22.44 3.03 7.87
N TYR A 90 -21.94 4.25 7.72
CA TYR A 90 -21.79 5.19 8.83
C TYR A 90 -23.16 5.67 9.35
N ASP A 91 -23.30 5.87 10.66
CA ASP A 91 -24.51 6.40 11.29
C ASP A 91 -24.49 7.93 11.40
N LYS A 92 -23.30 8.53 11.39
CA LYS A 92 -23.11 9.98 11.34
C LYS A 92 -21.86 10.34 10.56
N PHE A 93 -22.02 11.34 9.70
CA PHE A 93 -20.92 12.05 9.06
C PHE A 93 -20.78 13.42 9.74
N ILE A 94 -19.82 13.57 10.64
CA ILE A 94 -19.58 14.82 11.38
C ILE A 94 -18.74 15.81 10.57
N ARG A 95 -18.99 17.10 10.76
CA ARG A 95 -18.15 18.17 10.23
C ARG A 95 -17.71 19.06 11.37
N THR A 96 -16.44 19.46 11.45
CA THR A 96 -16.01 20.37 12.54
C THR A 96 -16.62 21.77 12.41
N THR A 97 -17.15 22.14 11.24
CA THR A 97 -17.94 23.37 11.09
C THR A 97 -19.34 23.32 11.70
N ASP A 98 -19.84 22.13 12.08
CA ASP A 98 -21.17 21.95 12.68
C ASP A 98 -21.32 22.78 13.98
N ALA A 99 -22.47 23.45 14.13
CA ALA A 99 -22.70 24.34 15.27
C ALA A 99 -22.63 23.60 16.63
N ASP A 100 -23.14 22.37 16.69
CA ASP A 100 -23.14 21.57 17.91
C ASP A 100 -21.74 21.04 18.26
N HIS A 101 -20.91 20.77 17.24
CA HIS A 101 -19.50 20.45 17.45
C HIS A 101 -18.79 21.63 18.12
N LYS A 102 -18.89 22.83 17.53
CA LYS A 102 -18.28 24.07 18.06
C LYS A 102 -18.64 24.33 19.53
N LYS A 103 -19.92 24.17 19.89
CA LYS A 103 -20.39 24.29 21.29
C LYS A 103 -19.72 23.29 22.23
N GLY A 104 -19.59 22.04 21.79
CA GLY A 104 -18.96 20.99 22.60
C GLY A 104 -17.46 21.21 22.78
N VAL A 105 -16.74 21.68 21.76
CA VAL A 105 -15.32 22.08 21.88
C VAL A 105 -15.17 23.27 22.84
N GLN A 106 -16.02 24.29 22.71
CA GLN A 106 -16.07 25.42 23.63
C GLN A 106 -16.30 25.01 25.08
N LYS A 107 -17.27 24.13 25.34
CA LYS A 107 -17.52 23.57 26.67
C LYS A 107 -16.31 22.81 27.21
N ALA A 108 -15.64 22.00 26.38
CA ALA A 108 -14.44 21.28 26.80
C ALA A 108 -13.33 22.24 27.23
N PHE A 109 -13.06 23.29 26.46
CA PHE A 109 -12.07 24.30 26.80
C PHE A 109 -12.36 24.96 28.16
N SER A 110 -13.60 25.40 28.39
CA SER A 110 -14.00 25.99 29.68
C SER A 110 -13.80 25.03 30.86
N ILE A 111 -14.09 23.73 30.68
CA ILE A 111 -13.89 22.72 31.73
C ILE A 111 -12.40 22.50 32.01
N MET A 112 -11.57 22.32 30.98
CA MET A 112 -10.13 22.11 31.16
C MET A 112 -9.47 23.33 31.82
N HIS A 113 -9.89 24.54 31.45
CA HIS A 113 -9.45 25.77 32.10
C HIS A 113 -9.89 25.83 33.57
N LYS A 114 -11.16 25.51 33.87
CA LYS A 114 -11.68 25.47 35.25
C LYS A 114 -10.93 24.45 36.12
N ASN A 115 -10.50 23.34 35.54
CA ASN A 115 -9.71 22.32 36.23
C ASN A 115 -8.26 22.74 36.47
N GLY A 116 -7.84 23.89 35.92
CA GLY A 116 -6.48 24.40 36.03
C GLY A 116 -5.49 23.72 35.09
N ASP A 117 -5.99 22.96 34.11
CA ASP A 117 -5.20 22.24 33.11
C ASP A 117 -4.91 23.08 31.87
N VAL A 118 -5.64 24.19 31.69
CA VAL A 118 -5.37 25.18 30.64
C VAL A 118 -4.93 26.49 31.26
N TYR A 119 -3.84 27.07 30.75
CA TYR A 119 -3.30 28.35 31.19
C TYR A 119 -2.82 29.17 29.99
N LYS A 120 -2.74 30.49 30.16
CA LYS A 120 -2.25 31.41 29.12
C LYS A 120 -0.75 31.64 29.31
N ASP A 121 0.01 31.55 28.23
CA ASP A 121 1.44 31.82 28.23
C ASP A 121 1.89 32.30 26.84
N THR A 122 3.17 32.65 26.68
CA THR A 122 3.74 33.05 25.40
C THR A 122 4.66 31.95 24.89
N TYR A 123 4.37 31.41 23.70
CA TYR A 123 5.27 30.47 23.03
C TYR A 123 6.34 31.25 22.27
N GLN A 124 7.61 30.92 22.49
CA GLN A 124 8.71 31.39 21.64
C GLN A 124 9.43 30.17 21.04
N GLY A 125 9.48 30.07 19.72
CA GLY A 125 10.20 28.98 19.07
C GLY A 125 10.28 29.10 17.56
N HIS A 126 11.09 28.23 16.96
CA HIS A 126 11.34 28.25 15.53
C HIS A 126 10.23 27.51 14.76
N TYR A 127 9.44 28.24 13.99
CA TYR A 127 8.32 27.71 13.23
C TYR A 127 8.73 27.39 11.79
N CYS A 128 8.43 26.17 11.33
CA CYS A 128 8.50 25.81 9.92
C CYS A 128 7.10 25.96 9.30
N ILE A 129 6.92 26.99 8.47
CA ILE A 129 5.66 27.21 7.75
C ILE A 129 5.28 25.98 6.90
N SER A 130 6.26 25.37 6.22
CA SER A 130 5.98 24.22 5.35
C SER A 130 5.54 22.95 6.08
N CYS A 131 5.94 22.78 7.35
CA CYS A 131 5.53 21.63 8.18
C CYS A 131 4.43 21.99 9.19
N GLU A 132 4.05 23.26 9.30
CA GLU A 132 3.19 23.83 10.35
C GLU A 132 3.55 23.35 11.76
N THR A 133 4.85 23.27 12.03
CA THR A 133 5.38 22.68 13.26
C THR A 133 6.45 23.58 13.85
N PHE A 134 6.40 23.73 15.16
CA PHE A 134 7.44 24.37 15.92
C PHE A 134 8.52 23.37 16.28
N PHE A 135 9.77 23.80 16.14
CA PHE A 135 10.94 23.05 16.55
C PHE A 135 11.63 23.84 17.67
N PRO A 136 12.00 23.16 18.78
CA PRO A 136 13.00 23.69 19.68
C PRO A 136 14.29 23.98 18.91
N GLU A 137 15.04 25.01 19.31
CA GLU A 137 16.31 25.40 18.66
C GLU A 137 17.28 24.21 18.51
N LEU A 138 17.33 23.33 19.52
CA LEU A 138 18.13 22.10 19.54
C LEU A 138 17.75 21.07 18.46
N GLN A 139 16.56 21.16 17.88
CA GLN A 139 16.10 20.25 16.82
C GLN A 139 16.36 20.81 15.41
N LEU A 140 16.81 22.06 15.28
CA LEU A 140 17.06 22.67 13.99
C LEU A 140 18.36 22.15 13.38
N VAL A 141 18.35 21.96 12.06
CA VAL A 141 19.56 21.72 11.29
C VAL A 141 20.30 23.06 11.17
N ASP A 142 21.55 23.08 11.62
CA ASP A 142 22.41 24.27 11.70
C ASP A 142 21.80 25.46 12.46
N GLY A 143 20.85 25.21 13.38
CA GLY A 143 20.19 26.27 14.17
C GLY A 143 19.17 27.12 13.39
N GLU A 144 18.92 26.82 12.12
CA GLU A 144 18.05 27.65 11.26
C GLU A 144 17.03 26.82 10.46
N PHE A 145 17.37 25.58 10.07
CA PHE A 145 16.56 24.81 9.12
C PHE A 145 15.71 23.74 9.80
N CYS A 146 14.51 23.53 9.25
CA CYS A 146 13.56 22.52 9.70
C CYS A 146 14.16 21.12 9.52
N PRO A 147 14.21 20.28 10.57
CA PRO A 147 14.76 18.92 10.47
C PRO A 147 13.95 18.00 9.55
N ASP A 148 12.66 18.29 9.37
CA ASP A 148 11.76 17.44 8.58
C ASP A 148 11.80 17.75 7.07
N CYS A 149 11.95 19.03 6.69
CA CYS A 149 11.85 19.43 5.28
C CYS A 149 13.04 20.24 4.75
N GLY A 150 14.02 20.57 5.61
CA GLY A 150 15.24 21.31 5.26
C GLY A 150 15.02 22.78 4.89
N LYS A 151 13.80 23.31 5.01
CA LYS A 151 13.51 24.73 4.74
C LYS A 151 13.79 25.60 5.96
N SER A 152 14.02 26.90 5.75
CA SER A 152 14.26 27.85 6.83
C SER A 152 13.08 27.92 7.80
N THR A 153 13.41 28.10 9.08
CA THR A 153 12.46 28.37 10.15
C THR A 153 12.51 29.84 10.55
N SER A 154 11.42 30.36 11.10
CA SER A 154 11.35 31.71 11.65
C SER A 154 11.10 31.64 13.15
N LEU A 155 11.84 32.41 13.95
CA LEU A 155 11.52 32.59 15.36
C LEU A 155 10.19 33.34 15.46
N VAL A 156 9.17 32.68 16.00
CA VAL A 156 7.85 33.26 16.19
C VAL A 156 7.56 33.26 17.68
N GLU A 157 7.18 34.44 18.17
CA GLU A 157 6.61 34.63 19.50
C GLU A 157 5.10 34.82 19.35
N GLU A 158 4.31 33.89 19.91
CA GLU A 158 2.87 33.91 19.80
C GLU A 158 2.24 33.63 21.16
N GLU A 159 1.34 34.51 21.59
CA GLU A 159 0.51 34.29 22.76
C GLU A 159 -0.43 33.10 22.52
N SER A 160 -0.48 32.16 23.46
CA SER A 160 -1.30 30.97 23.34
C SER A 160 -1.80 30.46 24.68
N TYR A 161 -2.96 29.83 24.67
CA TYR A 161 -3.37 28.94 25.74
C TYR A 161 -2.70 27.58 25.57
N PHE A 162 -2.14 27.06 26.66
CA PHE A 162 -1.47 25.78 26.77
C PHE A 162 -2.27 24.83 27.63
N PHE A 163 -2.30 23.57 27.22
CA PHE A 163 -2.75 22.44 28.03
C PHE A 163 -1.55 21.82 28.76
N LYS A 164 -1.70 21.59 30.06
CA LYS A 164 -0.69 21.01 30.97
C LYS A 164 -0.46 19.52 30.71
N LEU A 165 -0.06 19.16 29.50
CA LEU A 165 0.13 17.78 29.08
C LEU A 165 1.18 17.06 29.95
N SER A 166 2.22 17.77 30.39
CA SER A 166 3.25 17.24 31.29
C SER A 166 2.67 16.64 32.57
N ALA A 167 1.58 17.22 33.11
CA ALA A 167 0.92 16.74 34.33
C ALA A 167 0.17 15.41 34.17
N TYR A 168 0.06 14.87 32.95
CA TYR A 168 -0.65 13.61 32.66
C TYR A 168 0.27 12.45 32.34
N GLU A 169 1.58 12.64 32.31
CA GLU A 169 2.57 11.61 31.95
C GLU A 169 2.39 10.31 32.76
N ASP A 170 2.43 10.39 34.10
CA ASP A 170 2.27 9.23 34.97
C ASP A 170 0.90 8.55 34.81
N LYS A 171 -0.16 9.33 34.58
CA LYS A 171 -1.53 8.80 34.39
C LYS A 171 -1.64 8.05 33.06
N LEU A 172 -0.99 8.55 32.01
CA LEU A 172 -0.93 7.89 30.70
C LEU A 172 -0.14 6.58 30.80
N LEU A 173 1.04 6.60 31.44
CA LEU A 173 1.87 5.40 31.66
C LEU A 173 1.11 4.33 32.46
N ALA A 174 0.39 4.73 33.51
CA ALA A 174 -0.48 3.84 34.26
C ALA A 174 -1.59 3.24 33.38
N TRP A 175 -2.26 4.06 32.56
CA TRP A 175 -3.30 3.59 31.64
C TRP A 175 -2.77 2.54 30.64
N TYR A 176 -1.60 2.77 30.03
CA TYR A 176 -0.99 1.83 29.09
C TYR A 176 -0.64 0.49 29.75
N LYS A 177 -0.18 0.52 31.00
CA LYS A 177 0.17 -0.66 31.79
C LYS A 177 -1.08 -1.47 32.15
N ASP A 178 -2.12 -0.80 32.64
CA ASP A 178 -3.34 -1.45 33.12
C ASP A 178 -4.24 -1.94 31.97
N ASN A 179 -4.07 -1.36 30.77
CA ASN A 179 -4.87 -1.68 29.58
C ASN A 179 -3.94 -2.08 28.43
N PRO A 180 -3.36 -3.30 28.43
CA PRO A 180 -2.36 -3.70 27.45
C PRO A 180 -2.85 -3.68 25.99
N ASN A 181 -4.17 -3.72 25.77
CA ASN A 181 -4.75 -3.68 24.43
C ASN A 181 -5.28 -2.29 24.05
N CYS A 182 -4.99 -1.22 24.82
CA CYS A 182 -5.50 0.12 24.51
C CYS A 182 -4.97 0.69 23.18
N ILE A 183 -3.82 0.21 22.71
CA ILE A 183 -3.23 0.58 21.41
C ILE A 183 -2.88 -0.70 20.66
N LEU A 184 -3.37 -0.80 19.42
CA LEU A 184 -3.17 -1.93 18.52
C LEU A 184 -2.51 -1.44 17.21
N PRO A 185 -1.56 -2.20 16.63
CA PRO A 185 -0.95 -3.41 17.18
C PRO A 185 0.00 -3.12 18.36
N LYS A 186 0.40 -4.18 19.09
CA LYS A 186 1.26 -4.08 20.28
C LYS A 186 2.59 -3.36 20.02
N SER A 187 3.15 -3.44 18.81
CA SER A 187 4.36 -2.71 18.43
C SER A 187 4.18 -1.18 18.53
N LYS A 188 3.03 -0.67 18.09
CA LYS A 188 2.69 0.75 18.16
C LYS A 188 2.48 1.26 19.58
N ARG A 189 1.91 0.43 20.45
CA ARG A 189 1.84 0.73 21.90
C ARG A 189 3.24 0.95 22.49
N ASN A 190 4.19 0.07 22.18
CA ASN A 190 5.54 0.17 22.73
C ASN A 190 6.28 1.41 22.22
N GLU A 191 6.05 1.83 20.97
CA GLU A 191 6.57 3.11 20.44
C GLU A 191 6.02 4.30 21.23
N VAL A 192 4.71 4.31 21.55
CA VAL A 192 4.09 5.38 22.35
C VAL A 192 4.61 5.40 23.78
N ILE A 193 4.70 4.24 24.44
CA ILE A 193 5.22 4.16 25.83
C ILE A 193 6.62 4.77 25.91
N ARG A 194 7.53 4.35 25.02
CA ARG A 194 8.91 4.87 25.00
C ARG A 194 8.99 6.38 24.75
N PHE A 195 8.05 6.92 23.97
CA PHE A 195 7.98 8.36 23.72
C PHE A 195 7.54 9.10 25.00
N VAL A 196 6.52 8.59 25.69
CA VAL A 196 6.00 9.20 26.93
C VAL A 196 7.01 9.09 28.09
N GLU A 197 7.74 7.98 28.19
CA GLU A 197 8.85 7.81 29.15
C GLU A 197 10.00 8.82 28.94
N GLY A 198 10.06 9.48 27.78
CA GLY A 198 11.03 10.52 27.47
C GLY A 198 10.68 11.90 28.02
N GLY A 199 9.50 12.06 28.64
CA GLY A 199 8.99 13.34 29.13
C GLY A 199 8.01 14.00 28.16
N LEU A 200 6.92 14.56 28.69
CA LEU A 200 5.95 15.36 27.93
C LEU A 200 6.07 16.85 28.23
N ASN A 201 6.03 17.68 27.18
CA ASN A 201 5.92 19.13 27.29
C ASN A 201 4.46 19.58 27.16
N ASP A 202 4.15 20.72 27.75
CA ASP A 202 2.82 21.33 27.64
C ASP A 202 2.49 21.72 26.20
N LEU A 203 1.22 21.56 25.84
CA LEU A 203 0.75 21.61 24.46
C LEU A 203 0.01 22.92 24.20
N SER A 204 0.49 23.71 23.26
CA SER A 204 -0.27 24.88 22.79
C SER A 204 -1.57 24.46 22.09
N ILE A 205 -2.72 24.90 22.62
CA ILE A 205 -4.07 24.54 22.17
C ILE A 205 -4.86 25.72 21.56
N THR A 206 -4.21 26.85 21.28
CA THR A 206 -4.82 27.96 20.52
C THR A 206 -3.82 28.62 19.56
N ARG A 207 -4.33 29.36 18.57
CA ARG A 207 -3.54 30.19 17.64
C ARG A 207 -4.20 31.56 17.47
N THR A 208 -3.42 32.56 17.10
CA THR A 208 -3.83 33.94 16.81
C THR A 208 -3.47 34.39 15.39
N SER A 209 -2.64 33.60 14.70
CA SER A 209 -2.12 33.85 13.35
C SER A 209 -3.14 33.70 12.22
N PHE A 210 -4.28 33.04 12.45
CA PHE A 210 -5.36 32.85 11.46
C PHE A 210 -6.74 32.82 12.13
N ASP A 211 -7.80 33.05 11.35
CA ASP A 211 -9.16 33.21 11.86
C ASP A 211 -10.05 31.98 11.65
N TRP A 212 -9.69 31.10 10.73
CA TRP A 212 -10.46 29.92 10.38
C TRP A 212 -10.33 28.77 11.42
N GLY A 213 -11.18 28.82 12.45
CA GLY A 213 -11.28 27.79 13.48
C GLY A 213 -12.39 28.05 14.50
N VAL A 214 -12.50 27.16 15.50
CA VAL A 214 -13.46 27.35 16.60
C VAL A 214 -12.96 28.46 17.52
N LYS A 215 -13.76 29.52 17.69
CA LYS A 215 -13.43 30.63 18.60
C LYS A 215 -13.56 30.18 20.06
N LEU A 216 -12.75 30.78 20.94
CA LEU A 216 -12.87 30.57 22.38
C LEU A 216 -14.27 30.93 22.90
N PRO A 217 -14.71 30.36 24.04
CA PRO A 217 -15.98 30.74 24.66
C PRO A 217 -16.00 32.24 24.96
N THR A 218 -17.17 32.87 24.80
CA THR A 218 -17.32 34.34 24.90
C THR A 218 -16.92 34.89 26.27
N GLU A 219 -16.99 34.08 27.33
CA GLU A 219 -16.57 34.42 28.69
C GLU A 219 -15.07 34.77 28.83
N PHE A 220 -14.23 34.32 27.89
CA PHE A 220 -12.81 34.67 27.87
C PHE A 220 -12.52 36.03 27.22
N ASN A 221 -13.43 36.54 26.37
CA ASN A 221 -13.25 37.79 25.62
C ASN A 221 -11.93 37.86 24.80
N GLU A 222 -11.57 36.76 24.14
CA GLU A 222 -10.33 36.58 23.37
C GLU A 222 -10.62 36.35 21.87
N PRO A 223 -11.14 37.34 21.11
CA PRO A 223 -11.63 37.14 19.75
C PRO A 223 -10.54 36.77 18.72
N LYS A 224 -9.28 37.07 19.05
CA LYS A 224 -8.11 36.73 18.23
C LYS A 224 -7.74 35.25 18.32
N HIS A 225 -8.09 34.57 19.42
CA HIS A 225 -7.74 33.17 19.59
C HIS A 225 -8.74 32.26 18.87
N VAL A 226 -8.19 31.32 18.10
CA VAL A 226 -8.88 30.13 17.58
C VAL A 226 -8.30 28.89 18.25
N MET A 227 -9.16 27.92 18.56
CA MET A 227 -8.72 26.66 19.14
C MET A 227 -7.88 25.89 18.13
N TYR A 228 -6.81 25.28 18.64
CA TYR A 228 -5.91 24.47 17.85
C TYR A 228 -6.65 23.27 17.27
N VAL A 229 -6.33 22.98 16.00
CA VAL A 229 -7.04 21.97 15.20
C VAL A 229 -7.12 20.61 15.90
N TRP A 230 -6.14 20.20 16.70
CA TRP A 230 -6.21 18.90 17.37
C TRP A 230 -7.14 18.86 18.58
N LEU A 231 -7.33 19.94 19.33
CA LEU A 231 -8.35 19.96 20.39
C LEU A 231 -9.74 19.91 19.75
N ASP A 232 -9.95 20.77 18.76
CA ASP A 232 -11.17 20.82 17.95
C ASP A 232 -11.50 19.46 17.31
N ALA A 233 -10.57 18.96 16.47
CA ALA A 233 -10.72 17.71 15.76
C ALA A 233 -10.92 16.53 16.70
N LEU A 234 -10.14 16.35 17.77
CA LEU A 234 -10.28 15.18 18.66
C LEU A 234 -11.63 15.17 19.41
N MET A 235 -12.19 16.35 19.70
CA MET A 235 -13.51 16.44 20.32
C MET A 235 -14.65 15.94 19.41
N ASN A 236 -14.43 15.73 18.11
CA ASN A 236 -15.43 15.16 17.18
C ASN A 236 -16.05 13.85 17.73
N TYR A 237 -15.23 13.01 18.37
CA TYR A 237 -15.64 11.69 18.86
C TYR A 237 -16.72 11.74 19.95
N VAL A 238 -16.75 12.79 20.77
CA VAL A 238 -17.76 12.93 21.84
C VAL A 238 -18.85 13.93 21.45
N THR A 239 -18.51 14.98 20.71
CA THR A 239 -19.51 15.93 20.17
C THR A 239 -20.46 15.26 19.18
N ALA A 240 -20.02 14.26 18.42
CA ALA A 240 -20.89 13.44 17.59
C ALA A 240 -22.01 12.77 18.38
N LEU A 241 -21.75 12.44 19.64
CA LEU A 241 -22.66 11.79 20.58
C LEU A 241 -23.51 12.78 21.40
N GLY A 242 -23.31 14.09 21.20
CA GLY A 242 -24.07 15.15 21.88
C GLY A 242 -23.31 15.84 23.02
N TYR A 243 -22.02 15.56 23.22
CA TYR A 243 -21.24 16.23 24.27
C TYR A 243 -21.28 17.76 24.12
N GLY A 244 -21.84 18.40 25.13
CA GLY A 244 -21.98 19.87 25.19
C GLY A 244 -23.25 20.42 24.56
N THR A 245 -24.16 19.53 24.14
CA THR A 245 -25.52 19.86 23.77
C THR A 245 -26.51 19.04 24.61
N ASP A 246 -27.07 17.97 24.07
CA ASP A 246 -28.13 17.15 24.69
C ASP A 246 -27.62 15.83 25.28
N ASP A 247 -26.34 15.50 25.07
CA ASP A 247 -25.70 14.24 25.45
C ASP A 247 -26.47 12.98 24.97
N ALA A 248 -27.29 13.10 23.92
CA ALA A 248 -28.34 12.12 23.56
C ALA A 248 -27.82 10.71 23.20
N LYS A 249 -26.54 10.57 22.83
CA LYS A 249 -25.89 9.29 22.50
C LYS A 249 -24.63 9.04 23.32
N MET A 250 -24.43 9.77 24.42
CA MET A 250 -23.23 9.61 25.25
C MET A 250 -23.11 8.24 25.92
N ASP A 251 -24.21 7.47 25.95
CA ASP A 251 -24.20 6.08 26.44
C ASP A 251 -23.50 5.08 25.50
N TYR A 252 -23.17 5.47 24.26
CA TYR A 252 -22.24 4.74 23.40
C TYR A 252 -20.77 4.96 23.78
N TRP A 253 -20.44 5.98 24.59
CA TRP A 253 -19.08 6.26 25.05
C TRP A 253 -18.71 5.35 26.25
N PRO A 254 -17.47 4.81 26.32
CA PRO A 254 -16.31 5.06 25.46
C PRO A 254 -16.33 4.31 24.12
N ALA A 255 -15.65 4.87 23.13
CA ALA A 255 -15.42 4.21 21.86
C ALA A 255 -14.83 2.81 22.05
N ARG A 256 -15.42 1.82 21.35
CA ARG A 256 -14.87 0.47 21.25
C ARG A 256 -13.54 0.51 20.51
N VAL A 257 -13.47 1.25 19.40
CA VAL A 257 -12.22 1.44 18.67
C VAL A 257 -12.21 2.78 17.93
N HIS A 258 -11.08 3.48 18.03
CA HIS A 258 -10.70 4.55 17.11
C HIS A 258 -9.71 3.98 16.09
N LEU A 259 -10.09 3.93 14.82
CA LEU A 259 -9.20 3.51 13.74
C LEU A 259 -8.49 4.72 13.16
N ILE A 260 -7.17 4.64 13.01
CA ILE A 260 -6.33 5.75 12.56
C ILE A 260 -5.14 5.27 11.73
N GLY A 261 -4.55 6.17 10.95
CA GLY A 261 -3.22 5.97 10.38
C GLY A 261 -2.13 6.17 11.44
N LYS A 262 -0.99 5.49 11.29
CA LYS A 262 0.15 5.60 12.22
C LYS A 262 0.72 7.02 12.33
N ASP A 263 0.51 7.87 11.33
CA ASP A 263 0.93 9.27 11.28
C ASP A 263 0.25 10.14 12.34
N ILE A 264 -0.96 9.77 12.79
CA ILE A 264 -1.73 10.53 13.78
C ILE A 264 -1.85 9.81 15.13
N LEU A 265 -1.03 8.77 15.35
CA LEU A 265 -1.07 7.94 16.56
C LEU A 265 -0.80 8.74 17.84
N ARG A 266 0.18 9.66 17.82
CA ARG A 266 0.53 10.43 19.03
C ARG A 266 -0.64 11.28 19.52
N PHE A 267 -1.38 11.92 18.61
CA PHE A 267 -2.56 12.71 18.97
C PHE A 267 -3.63 11.85 19.66
N HIS A 268 -3.86 10.64 19.16
CA HIS A 268 -4.91 9.75 19.68
C HIS A 268 -4.49 8.96 20.92
N ALA A 269 -3.20 8.68 21.08
CA ALA A 269 -2.69 7.84 22.16
C ALA A 269 -2.12 8.65 23.34
N ILE A 270 -1.84 9.95 23.17
CA ILE A 270 -1.24 10.81 24.19
C ILE A 270 -2.17 12.00 24.48
N TYR A 271 -2.45 12.83 23.48
CA TYR A 271 -3.19 14.08 23.71
C TYR A 271 -4.66 13.80 24.00
N TRP A 272 -5.29 12.95 23.19
CA TRP A 272 -6.70 12.62 23.37
C TRP A 272 -7.01 12.00 24.73
N PRO A 273 -6.27 10.98 25.22
CA PRO A 273 -6.52 10.45 26.56
C PRO A 273 -6.25 11.48 27.66
N ALA A 274 -5.25 12.36 27.51
CA ALA A 274 -5.00 13.43 28.48
C ALA A 274 -6.15 14.46 28.51
N PHE A 275 -6.68 14.85 27.36
CA PHE A 275 -7.88 15.69 27.26
C PHE A 275 -9.08 15.01 27.94
N LEU A 276 -9.32 13.73 27.67
CA LEU A 276 -10.39 12.97 28.31
C LEU A 276 -10.21 12.88 29.83
N MET A 277 -8.99 12.68 30.33
CA MET A 277 -8.68 12.68 31.75
C MET A 277 -8.96 14.05 32.39
N SER A 278 -8.61 15.15 31.72
CA SER A 278 -8.96 16.51 32.16
C SER A 278 -10.47 16.71 32.20
N LEU A 279 -11.21 16.21 31.21
CA LEU A 279 -12.67 16.30 31.15
C LEU A 279 -13.40 15.32 32.10
N GLY A 280 -12.69 14.41 32.76
CA GLY A 280 -13.28 13.36 33.59
C GLY A 280 -14.09 12.33 32.80
N LEU A 281 -13.78 12.14 31.51
CA LEU A 281 -14.45 11.20 30.63
C LEU A 281 -13.72 9.84 30.58
N PRO A 282 -14.45 8.71 30.41
CA PRO A 282 -13.83 7.41 30.19
C PRO A 282 -12.91 7.39 28.96
N LEU A 283 -11.82 6.61 29.02
CA LEU A 283 -10.88 6.45 27.93
C LEU A 283 -11.36 5.43 26.87
N PRO A 284 -10.96 5.58 25.60
CA PRO A 284 -11.30 4.62 24.55
C PRO A 284 -10.78 3.22 24.88
N LYS A 285 -11.53 2.18 24.46
CA LYS A 285 -11.13 0.79 24.70
C LYS A 285 -9.92 0.39 23.85
N HIS A 286 -9.91 0.80 22.59
CA HIS A 286 -8.84 0.50 21.63
C HIS A 286 -8.56 1.70 20.71
N ILE A 287 -7.29 1.91 20.40
CA ILE A 287 -6.80 2.79 19.34
C ILE A 287 -6.07 1.90 18.34
N GLY A 288 -6.64 1.69 17.17
CA GLY A 288 -6.08 0.87 16.10
C GLY A 288 -5.32 1.72 15.10
N ALA A 289 -3.99 1.63 15.08
CA ALA A 289 -3.13 2.35 14.15
C ALA A 289 -2.61 1.45 13.03
N HIS A 290 -3.08 1.68 11.80
CA HIS A 290 -2.61 0.97 10.61
C HIS A 290 -1.41 1.66 9.94
N GLY A 291 -0.68 0.93 9.09
CA GLY A 291 0.41 1.51 8.29
C GLY A 291 -0.08 2.20 7.02
N TRP A 292 0.88 2.61 6.18
CA TRP A 292 0.59 3.32 4.94
C TRP A 292 0.42 2.39 3.76
N TRP A 293 -0.44 2.80 2.83
CA TRP A 293 -0.40 2.31 1.46
C TRP A 293 0.60 3.13 0.65
N THR A 294 1.55 2.44 0.02
CA THR A 294 2.59 3.00 -0.84
C THR A 294 2.32 2.65 -2.31
N ARG A 295 3.04 3.29 -3.22
CA ARG A 295 3.11 2.88 -4.63
C ARG A 295 4.58 2.81 -5.05
N ASN A 296 5.03 1.64 -5.51
CA ASN A 296 6.43 1.35 -5.81
C ASN A 296 7.38 1.61 -4.61
N GLY A 297 6.92 1.30 -3.40
CA GLY A 297 7.67 1.49 -2.14
C GLY A 297 7.71 2.93 -1.64
N GLU A 298 7.12 3.88 -2.36
CA GLU A 298 7.06 5.28 -1.95
C GLU A 298 5.70 5.65 -1.35
N LYS A 299 5.72 6.42 -0.26
CA LYS A 299 4.50 7.03 0.31
C LYS A 299 3.77 7.82 -0.77
N MET A 300 2.46 7.62 -0.86
CA MET A 300 1.63 8.37 -1.80
C MET A 300 1.57 9.85 -1.42
N SER A 301 1.82 10.73 -2.39
CA SER A 301 1.73 12.17 -2.23
C SER A 301 1.43 12.84 -3.57
N LYS A 302 0.66 13.91 -3.54
CA LYS A 302 0.24 14.62 -4.76
C LYS A 302 1.40 15.28 -5.48
N SER A 303 2.38 15.81 -4.74
CA SER A 303 3.60 16.39 -5.32
C SER A 303 4.39 15.39 -6.16
N LYS A 304 4.25 14.08 -5.89
CA LYS A 304 4.89 13.00 -6.65
C LYS A 304 4.00 12.40 -7.75
N GLY A 305 2.73 12.81 -7.83
CA GLY A 305 1.76 12.27 -8.79
C GLY A 305 1.52 10.76 -8.65
N ASN A 306 1.83 10.16 -7.50
CA ASN A 306 1.72 8.70 -7.26
C ASN A 306 0.48 8.31 -6.45
N VAL A 307 -0.46 9.24 -6.25
CA VAL A 307 -1.71 9.00 -5.50
C VAL A 307 -2.61 8.07 -6.30
N VAL A 308 -3.18 7.07 -5.62
CA VAL A 308 -4.19 6.18 -6.19
C VAL A 308 -5.57 6.66 -5.75
N ASN A 309 -6.40 7.01 -6.73
CA ASN A 309 -7.80 7.37 -6.50
C ASN A 309 -8.60 6.08 -6.23
N PRO A 310 -9.21 5.94 -5.03
CA PRO A 310 -9.93 4.71 -4.69
C PRO A 310 -11.16 4.50 -5.58
N LYS A 311 -11.79 5.58 -6.06
CA LYS A 311 -12.96 5.48 -6.93
C LYS A 311 -12.60 4.84 -8.26
N GLU A 312 -11.49 5.25 -8.88
CA GLU A 312 -11.03 4.65 -10.13
C GLU A 312 -10.76 3.14 -9.95
N VAL A 313 -10.12 2.74 -8.84
CA VAL A 313 -9.89 1.32 -8.53
C VAL A 313 -11.21 0.57 -8.38
N ALA A 314 -12.18 1.13 -7.64
CA ALA A 314 -13.48 0.50 -7.44
C ALA A 314 -14.31 0.41 -8.73
N ASP A 315 -14.26 1.43 -9.58
CA ASP A 315 -14.95 1.45 -10.88
C ASP A 315 -14.35 0.41 -11.84
N ALA A 316 -13.02 0.27 -11.85
CA ALA A 316 -12.31 -0.66 -12.73
C ALA A 316 -12.44 -2.12 -12.28
N TYR A 317 -12.24 -2.39 -10.98
CA TYR A 317 -12.13 -3.75 -10.46
C TYR A 317 -13.34 -4.23 -9.66
N GLY A 318 -14.31 -3.35 -9.39
CA GLY A 318 -15.46 -3.61 -8.54
C GLY A 318 -15.18 -3.32 -7.06
N LEU A 319 -16.11 -2.61 -6.43
CA LEU A 319 -16.01 -2.19 -5.02
C LEU A 319 -15.82 -3.37 -4.03
N GLU A 320 -16.57 -4.46 -4.19
CA GLU A 320 -16.47 -5.62 -3.28
C GLU A 320 -15.08 -6.28 -3.35
N ASN A 321 -14.53 -6.37 -4.57
CA ASN A 321 -13.18 -6.90 -4.82
C ASN A 321 -12.12 -6.00 -4.20
N PHE A 322 -12.29 -4.68 -4.36
CA PHE A 322 -11.42 -3.69 -3.75
C PHE A 322 -11.44 -3.79 -2.22
N ARG A 323 -12.62 -3.90 -1.60
CA ARG A 323 -12.76 -4.09 -0.14
C ARG A 323 -12.05 -5.34 0.35
N TYR A 324 -12.22 -6.47 -0.33
CA TYR A 324 -11.51 -7.71 -0.01
C TYR A 324 -10.00 -7.52 -0.08
N PHE A 325 -9.48 -6.98 -1.18
CA PHE A 325 -8.06 -6.76 -1.37
C PHE A 325 -7.44 -5.88 -0.27
N MET A 326 -8.09 -4.76 0.05
CA MET A 326 -7.62 -3.81 1.05
C MET A 326 -7.46 -4.46 2.43
N LEU A 327 -8.33 -5.41 2.77
CA LEU A 327 -8.29 -6.09 4.08
C LEU A 327 -7.44 -7.37 4.07
N ARG A 328 -7.23 -8.01 2.91
CA ARG A 328 -6.53 -9.29 2.76
C ARG A 328 -5.03 -9.13 2.55
N GLU A 329 -4.61 -8.13 1.80
CA GLU A 329 -3.26 -8.06 1.25
C GLU A 329 -2.22 -7.60 2.27
N VAL A 330 -2.55 -6.58 3.07
CA VAL A 330 -1.59 -5.94 3.96
C VAL A 330 -1.94 -6.22 5.43
N PRO A 331 -0.98 -6.74 6.23
CA PRO A 331 -1.14 -6.89 7.66
C PRO A 331 -1.42 -5.55 8.36
N PHE A 332 -2.45 -5.51 9.21
CA PHE A 332 -2.81 -4.30 9.96
C PHE A 332 -1.63 -3.81 10.81
N GLY A 333 -1.27 -2.53 10.63
CA GLY A 333 -0.13 -1.88 11.30
C GLY A 333 1.18 -1.93 10.51
N GLY A 334 1.28 -2.77 9.48
CA GLY A 334 2.36 -2.77 8.49
C GLY A 334 2.08 -1.80 7.35
N ASP A 335 3.14 -1.37 6.67
CA ASP A 335 3.04 -0.67 5.39
C ASP A 335 2.91 -1.69 4.27
N GLY A 336 2.21 -1.32 3.19
CA GLY A 336 2.05 -2.19 2.03
C GLY A 336 1.92 -1.42 0.73
N ASP A 337 2.30 -2.05 -0.37
CA ASP A 337 2.34 -1.41 -1.68
C ASP A 337 1.12 -1.77 -2.52
N PHE A 338 0.47 -0.77 -3.09
CA PHE A 338 -0.65 -1.00 -4.01
C PHE A 338 -0.14 -1.49 -5.36
N SER A 339 -0.58 -2.69 -5.75
CA SER A 339 -0.26 -3.32 -7.03
C SER A 339 -1.54 -3.80 -7.70
N GLN A 340 -1.79 -3.34 -8.93
CA GLN A 340 -2.90 -3.82 -9.76
C GLN A 340 -2.80 -5.33 -9.99
N ARG A 341 -1.59 -5.85 -10.17
CA ARG A 341 -1.37 -7.29 -10.35
C ARG A 341 -1.73 -8.08 -9.11
N ALA A 342 -1.32 -7.60 -7.93
CA ALA A 342 -1.70 -8.24 -6.67
C ALA A 342 -3.23 -8.23 -6.49
N LEU A 343 -3.89 -7.12 -6.83
CA LEU A 343 -5.36 -7.03 -6.83
C LEU A 343 -5.99 -8.05 -7.78
N ILE A 344 -5.53 -8.12 -9.03
CA ILE A 344 -6.00 -9.08 -10.03
C ILE A 344 -5.79 -10.52 -9.57
N ASP A 345 -4.62 -10.83 -9.01
CA ASP A 345 -4.28 -12.16 -8.51
C ASP A 345 -5.22 -12.57 -7.37
N ARG A 346 -5.52 -11.65 -6.43
CA ARG A 346 -6.50 -11.89 -5.36
C ARG A 346 -7.92 -12.09 -5.90
N ILE A 347 -8.32 -11.32 -6.90
CA ILE A 347 -9.64 -11.47 -7.54
C ILE A 347 -9.73 -12.83 -8.24
N ASN A 348 -8.75 -13.17 -9.06
CA ASN A 348 -8.79 -14.39 -9.85
C ASN A 348 -8.62 -15.65 -8.99
N SER A 349 -7.66 -15.64 -8.07
CA SER A 349 -7.34 -16.79 -7.23
C SER A 349 -8.37 -16.94 -6.11
N ASP A 350 -8.35 -16.04 -5.14
CA ASP A 350 -9.12 -16.20 -3.91
C ASP A 350 -10.63 -16.10 -4.16
N LEU A 351 -11.07 -15.10 -4.95
CA LEU A 351 -12.49 -14.86 -5.18
C LEU A 351 -13.04 -15.72 -6.33
N GLY A 352 -12.37 -15.74 -7.48
CA GLY A 352 -12.80 -16.47 -8.67
C GLY A 352 -12.65 -17.98 -8.54
N ASN A 353 -11.42 -18.45 -8.37
CA ASN A 353 -11.09 -19.89 -8.42
C ASN A 353 -11.55 -20.67 -7.18
N ASP A 354 -11.58 -20.03 -6.00
CA ASP A 354 -12.02 -20.69 -4.77
C ASP A 354 -13.51 -20.45 -4.51
N LEU A 355 -13.91 -19.22 -4.13
CA LEU A 355 -15.27 -18.94 -3.70
C LEU A 355 -16.30 -19.04 -4.83
N GLY A 356 -16.07 -18.34 -5.94
CA GLY A 356 -16.98 -18.27 -7.08
C GLY A 356 -17.14 -19.62 -7.78
N ASN A 357 -16.04 -20.31 -8.02
CA ASN A 357 -16.03 -21.64 -8.63
C ASN A 357 -16.72 -22.69 -7.74
N LEU A 358 -16.56 -22.64 -6.42
CA LEU A 358 -17.25 -23.57 -5.52
C LEU A 358 -18.78 -23.44 -5.62
N LEU A 359 -19.28 -22.20 -5.69
CA LEU A 359 -20.71 -21.96 -5.93
C LEU A 359 -21.15 -22.50 -7.29
N ASN A 360 -20.36 -22.29 -8.34
CA ASN A 360 -20.65 -22.83 -9.68
C ASN A 360 -20.67 -24.37 -9.69
N ARG A 361 -19.76 -25.02 -8.95
CA ARG A 361 -19.72 -26.48 -8.78
C ARG A 361 -20.96 -26.99 -8.07
N LEU A 362 -21.39 -26.33 -6.98
CA LEU A 362 -22.64 -26.66 -6.28
C LEU A 362 -23.83 -26.60 -7.24
N ILE A 363 -24.02 -25.47 -7.94
CA ILE A 363 -25.14 -25.26 -8.88
C ILE A 363 -25.09 -26.26 -10.03
N GLY A 364 -23.90 -26.55 -10.56
CA GLY A 364 -23.73 -27.52 -11.64
C GLY A 364 -24.08 -28.95 -11.23
N MET A 365 -23.63 -29.38 -10.04
CA MET A 365 -23.91 -30.73 -9.53
C MET A 365 -25.37 -30.89 -9.11
N SER A 366 -25.95 -29.93 -8.39
CA SER A 366 -27.37 -29.95 -8.03
C SER A 366 -28.25 -29.95 -9.28
N GLY A 367 -27.95 -29.09 -10.25
CA GLY A 367 -28.67 -29.01 -11.53
C GLY A 367 -28.61 -30.31 -12.34
N LYS A 368 -27.43 -30.94 -12.41
CA LYS A 368 -27.22 -32.15 -13.21
C LYS A 368 -27.83 -33.41 -12.58
N TYR A 369 -27.76 -33.53 -11.25
CA TYR A 369 -28.10 -34.78 -10.56
C TYR A 369 -29.44 -34.76 -9.84
N PHE A 370 -29.96 -33.58 -9.48
CA PHE A 370 -31.09 -33.41 -8.58
C PHE A 370 -32.07 -32.31 -9.00
N ASP A 371 -32.11 -31.94 -10.29
CA ASP A 371 -32.98 -30.88 -10.83
C ASP A 371 -32.85 -29.54 -10.08
N GLY A 372 -31.64 -29.26 -9.60
CA GLY A 372 -31.30 -28.07 -8.84
C GLY A 372 -31.63 -28.13 -7.35
N ARG A 373 -32.28 -29.18 -6.85
CA ARG A 373 -32.60 -29.35 -5.43
C ARG A 373 -31.35 -29.64 -4.59
N VAL A 374 -31.28 -29.04 -3.41
CA VAL A 374 -30.24 -29.27 -2.39
C VAL A 374 -30.91 -29.47 -1.03
N GLU A 375 -30.48 -30.51 -0.32
CA GLU A 375 -30.95 -30.88 1.02
C GLU A 375 -29.74 -31.13 1.93
N SER A 376 -29.85 -30.73 3.21
CA SER A 376 -28.74 -30.81 4.18
C SER A 376 -28.94 -31.85 5.29
N ASP A 377 -30.06 -32.59 5.27
CA ASP A 377 -30.48 -33.47 6.37
C ASP A 377 -29.52 -34.65 6.62
N LEU A 378 -28.82 -35.09 5.58
CA LEU A 378 -27.91 -36.23 5.64
C LEU A 378 -26.44 -35.83 5.72
N VAL A 379 -26.11 -34.54 5.84
CA VAL A 379 -24.71 -34.06 5.85
C VAL A 379 -23.93 -34.65 7.02
N SER A 380 -24.45 -34.55 8.24
CA SER A 380 -23.80 -35.09 9.44
C SER A 380 -23.66 -36.61 9.41
N LYS A 381 -24.58 -37.32 8.74
CA LYS A 381 -24.49 -38.79 8.59
C LYS A 381 -23.27 -39.22 7.79
N TYR A 382 -22.92 -38.49 6.72
CA TYR A 382 -21.88 -38.91 5.78
C TYR A 382 -20.58 -38.10 5.89
N TYR A 383 -20.63 -36.86 6.36
CA TYR A 383 -19.52 -35.89 6.30
C TYR A 383 -19.31 -35.12 7.62
N GLN A 384 -19.52 -35.78 8.77
CA GLN A 384 -19.32 -35.16 10.09
C GLN A 384 -17.87 -34.66 10.27
N ALA A 385 -16.88 -35.42 9.81
CA ALA A 385 -15.47 -35.05 9.96
C ALA A 385 -15.15 -33.72 9.24
N GLU A 386 -15.69 -33.52 8.04
CA GLU A 386 -15.56 -32.26 7.31
C GLU A 386 -16.28 -31.11 8.01
N LEU A 387 -17.46 -31.35 8.60
CA LEU A 387 -18.17 -30.33 9.40
C LEU A 387 -17.36 -29.91 10.63
N ASP A 388 -16.74 -30.85 11.33
CA ASP A 388 -15.93 -30.58 12.53
C ASP A 388 -14.67 -29.77 12.18
N GLU A 389 -14.00 -30.07 11.05
CA GLU A 389 -12.85 -29.31 10.56
C GLU A 389 -13.23 -27.87 10.16
N VAL A 390 -14.39 -27.70 9.52
CA VAL A 390 -14.95 -26.38 9.20
C VAL A 390 -15.23 -25.61 10.49
N GLN A 391 -15.91 -26.23 11.47
CA GLN A 391 -16.22 -25.56 12.74
C GLN A 391 -14.96 -25.14 13.49
N SER A 392 -13.95 -26.02 13.56
CA SER A 392 -12.64 -25.71 14.17
C SER A 392 -11.93 -24.53 13.53
N SER A 393 -12.13 -24.31 12.23
CA SER A 393 -11.58 -23.14 11.52
C SER A 393 -12.36 -21.86 11.89
N LEU A 394 -13.69 -21.94 11.95
CA LEU A 394 -14.55 -20.80 12.29
C LEU A 394 -14.38 -20.32 13.73
N ASP A 395 -14.20 -21.24 14.68
CA ASP A 395 -14.04 -20.91 16.10
C ASP A 395 -12.79 -20.03 16.38
N LYS A 396 -11.82 -20.02 15.45
CA LYS A 396 -10.58 -19.23 15.56
C LYS A 396 -10.71 -17.81 15.00
N LEU A 397 -11.83 -17.47 14.34
CA LEU A 397 -11.92 -16.26 13.52
C LEU A 397 -12.15 -14.97 14.31
N GLU A 398 -13.07 -14.97 15.28
CA GLU A 398 -13.45 -13.74 15.99
C GLU A 398 -12.30 -13.04 16.71
N PRO A 399 -11.35 -13.76 17.37
CA PRO A 399 -10.18 -13.11 17.97
C PRO A 399 -9.42 -12.22 16.97
N PHE A 400 -9.30 -12.64 15.70
CA PHE A 400 -8.63 -11.84 14.68
C PHE A 400 -9.38 -10.54 14.36
N ILE A 401 -10.71 -10.53 14.40
CA ILE A 401 -11.49 -9.30 14.20
C ILE A 401 -11.24 -8.33 15.36
N PHE A 402 -11.30 -8.84 16.61
CA PHE A 402 -11.13 -8.00 17.81
C PHE A 402 -9.70 -7.47 17.98
N GLU A 403 -8.71 -8.18 17.46
CA GLU A 403 -7.30 -7.75 17.44
C GLU A 403 -6.93 -6.97 16.16
N LEU A 404 -7.91 -6.63 15.30
CA LEU A 404 -7.73 -5.94 14.01
C LEU A 404 -6.85 -6.70 13.00
N GLN A 405 -6.65 -8.00 13.18
CA GLN A 405 -5.91 -8.87 12.27
C GLN A 405 -6.78 -9.36 11.10
N LEU A 406 -7.44 -8.45 10.38
CA LEU A 406 -8.41 -8.77 9.32
C LEU A 406 -7.81 -9.61 8.17
N HIS A 407 -6.54 -9.40 7.84
CA HIS A 407 -5.81 -10.23 6.87
C HIS A 407 -5.76 -11.72 7.28
N ARG A 408 -5.51 -12.01 8.57
CA ARG A 408 -5.50 -13.39 9.11
C ARG A 408 -6.91 -13.95 9.24
N PHE A 409 -7.87 -13.10 9.61
CA PHE A 409 -9.28 -13.46 9.59
C PHE A 409 -9.68 -13.97 8.19
N LEU A 410 -9.36 -13.22 7.13
CA LEU A 410 -9.68 -13.62 5.76
C LEU A 410 -8.88 -14.84 5.29
N GLU A 411 -7.60 -14.95 5.64
CA GLU A 411 -6.80 -16.13 5.35
C GLU A 411 -7.38 -17.41 5.98
N GLU A 412 -7.74 -17.36 7.26
CA GLU A 412 -8.32 -18.51 7.97
C GLU A 412 -9.74 -18.82 7.51
N LEU A 413 -10.51 -17.80 7.12
CA LEU A 413 -11.86 -17.95 6.56
C LEU A 413 -11.89 -18.68 5.21
N TRP A 414 -10.75 -18.79 4.51
CA TRP A 414 -10.64 -19.55 3.27
C TRP A 414 -10.46 -21.06 3.51
N ARG A 415 -10.01 -21.50 4.70
CA ARG A 415 -9.79 -22.93 4.99
C ARG A 415 -11.04 -23.81 4.77
N PRO A 416 -12.26 -23.39 5.20
CA PRO A 416 -13.49 -24.12 4.87
C PRO A 416 -13.69 -24.36 3.36
N LEU A 417 -13.30 -23.42 2.49
CA LEU A 417 -13.41 -23.59 1.03
C LEU A 417 -12.46 -24.67 0.54
N THR A 418 -11.26 -24.76 1.12
CA THR A 418 -10.31 -25.85 0.83
C THR A 418 -10.89 -27.21 1.24
N VAL A 419 -11.58 -27.30 2.39
CA VAL A 419 -12.27 -28.54 2.82
C VAL A 419 -13.31 -28.97 1.79
N ALA A 420 -14.12 -28.04 1.29
CA ALA A 420 -15.13 -28.35 0.27
C ALA A 420 -14.52 -28.85 -1.04
N ASN A 421 -13.48 -28.17 -1.55
CA ASN A 421 -12.79 -28.61 -2.76
C ASN A 421 -12.14 -29.99 -2.58
N ARG A 422 -11.47 -30.21 -1.45
CA ARG A 422 -10.88 -31.51 -1.10
C ARG A 422 -11.94 -32.61 -1.01
N ALA A 423 -13.10 -32.32 -0.44
CA ALA A 423 -14.20 -33.28 -0.35
C ALA A 423 -14.71 -33.69 -1.74
N ILE A 424 -14.91 -32.74 -2.65
CA ILE A 424 -15.30 -33.02 -4.05
C ILE A 424 -14.30 -33.94 -4.73
N ASP A 425 -13.00 -33.65 -4.61
CA ASP A 425 -11.94 -34.41 -5.26
C ASP A 425 -11.77 -35.82 -4.65
N LYS A 426 -11.90 -35.93 -3.33
CA LYS A 426 -11.81 -37.20 -2.58
C LYS A 426 -12.97 -38.13 -2.89
N TYR A 427 -14.20 -37.63 -2.81
CA TYR A 427 -15.40 -38.45 -2.91
C TYR A 427 -15.85 -38.68 -4.36
N GLN A 428 -15.43 -37.82 -5.30
CA GLN A 428 -15.71 -37.97 -6.73
C GLN A 428 -17.21 -38.20 -7.02
N PRO A 429 -18.07 -37.19 -6.81
CA PRO A 429 -19.53 -37.34 -6.90
C PRO A 429 -20.02 -37.87 -8.26
N TRP A 430 -19.29 -37.59 -9.34
CA TRP A 430 -19.57 -38.12 -10.68
C TRP A 430 -19.41 -39.63 -10.81
N THR A 431 -18.61 -40.26 -9.95
CA THR A 431 -18.45 -41.71 -9.84
C THR A 431 -19.51 -42.27 -8.91
N MET A 432 -19.68 -41.69 -7.71
CA MET A 432 -20.65 -42.12 -6.71
C MET A 432 -22.09 -42.18 -7.25
N ILE A 433 -22.48 -41.18 -8.07
CA ILE A 433 -23.83 -41.16 -8.65
C ILE A 433 -24.06 -42.33 -9.62
N LYS A 434 -23.01 -42.79 -10.32
CA LYS A 434 -23.07 -43.95 -11.22
C LYS A 434 -23.10 -45.27 -10.45
N GLU A 435 -22.52 -45.29 -9.26
CA GLU A 435 -22.57 -46.41 -8.31
C GLU A 435 -23.90 -46.49 -7.53
N GLY A 436 -24.84 -45.58 -7.78
CA GLY A 436 -26.14 -45.55 -7.11
C GLY A 436 -26.13 -44.92 -5.71
N LYS A 437 -25.02 -44.31 -5.28
CA LYS A 437 -24.87 -43.64 -3.96
C LYS A 437 -25.50 -42.25 -3.93
N ARG A 438 -26.78 -42.16 -4.29
CA ARG A 438 -27.47 -40.88 -4.53
C ARG A 438 -27.57 -40.01 -3.27
N ASP A 439 -27.85 -40.61 -2.12
CA ASP A 439 -27.95 -39.91 -0.83
C ASP A 439 -26.63 -39.28 -0.39
N GLU A 440 -25.51 -40.00 -0.57
CA GLU A 440 -24.17 -39.51 -0.25
C GLU A 440 -23.79 -38.31 -1.13
N VAL A 441 -24.18 -38.32 -2.40
CA VAL A 441 -23.96 -37.18 -3.32
C VAL A 441 -24.86 -35.99 -2.97
N MET A 442 -26.12 -36.21 -2.57
CA MET A 442 -26.99 -35.14 -2.06
C MET A 442 -26.40 -34.51 -0.81
N ALA A 443 -25.95 -35.35 0.15
CA ALA A 443 -25.29 -34.88 1.35
C ALA A 443 -23.98 -34.11 1.05
N LEU A 444 -23.26 -34.44 -0.03
CA LEU A 444 -22.06 -33.69 -0.43
C LEU A 444 -22.44 -32.30 -0.93
N ASN A 445 -23.51 -32.18 -1.72
CA ASN A 445 -24.07 -30.88 -2.12
C ASN A 445 -24.52 -30.07 -0.88
N GLY A 446 -25.19 -30.71 0.08
CA GLY A 446 -25.56 -30.10 1.35
C GLY A 446 -24.37 -29.62 2.18
N LEU A 447 -23.27 -30.38 2.20
CA LEU A 447 -22.01 -29.98 2.85
C LEU A 447 -21.44 -28.72 2.20
N ILE A 448 -21.34 -28.71 0.87
CA ILE A 448 -20.81 -27.56 0.11
C ILE A 448 -21.69 -26.32 0.32
N ALA A 449 -23.01 -26.48 0.29
CA ALA A 449 -23.96 -25.40 0.57
C ALA A 449 -23.79 -24.85 1.99
N THR A 450 -23.64 -25.74 2.99
CA THR A 450 -23.39 -25.36 4.38
C THR A 450 -22.08 -24.59 4.54
N ILE A 451 -21.00 -25.03 3.89
CA ILE A 451 -19.71 -24.33 3.90
C ILE A 451 -19.84 -22.95 3.26
N LEU A 452 -20.46 -22.85 2.07
CA LEU A 452 -20.69 -21.58 1.39
C LEU A 452 -21.53 -20.62 2.24
N ALA A 453 -22.56 -21.11 2.93
CA ALA A 453 -23.38 -20.31 3.84
C ALA A 453 -22.55 -19.78 5.01
N LYS A 454 -21.80 -20.65 5.70
CA LYS A 454 -20.95 -20.27 6.83
C LYS A 454 -19.87 -19.26 6.42
N VAL A 455 -19.20 -19.48 5.29
CA VAL A 455 -18.19 -18.55 4.76
C VAL A 455 -18.84 -17.21 4.37
N SER A 456 -19.98 -17.23 3.69
CA SER A 456 -20.66 -16.01 3.25
C SER A 456 -21.15 -15.16 4.41
N LEU A 457 -21.65 -15.78 5.48
CA LEU A 457 -22.06 -15.07 6.70
C LEU A 457 -20.88 -14.36 7.38
N MET A 458 -19.74 -15.04 7.50
CA MET A 458 -18.54 -14.43 8.11
C MET A 458 -17.88 -13.38 7.19
N LEU A 459 -17.93 -13.58 5.87
CA LEU A 459 -17.40 -12.64 4.88
C LEU A 459 -18.29 -11.41 4.66
N HIS A 460 -19.54 -11.45 5.13
CA HIS A 460 -20.55 -10.42 4.82
C HIS A 460 -20.13 -9.00 5.20
N ALA A 461 -19.42 -8.85 6.31
CA ALA A 461 -18.90 -7.56 6.75
C ALA A 461 -17.86 -6.95 5.80
N VAL A 462 -17.19 -7.78 5.00
CA VAL A 462 -16.18 -7.36 4.02
C VAL A 462 -16.80 -7.19 2.64
N MET A 463 -17.61 -8.16 2.20
CA MET A 463 -18.23 -8.20 0.87
C MET A 463 -19.76 -8.35 0.98
N PRO A 464 -20.50 -7.31 1.39
CA PRO A 464 -21.93 -7.41 1.69
C PRO A 464 -22.79 -7.78 0.47
N LYS A 465 -22.51 -7.23 -0.71
CA LYS A 465 -23.33 -7.45 -1.92
C LYS A 465 -23.06 -8.84 -2.52
N THR A 466 -21.80 -9.25 -2.57
CA THR A 466 -21.40 -10.56 -3.07
C THR A 466 -21.97 -11.67 -2.20
N THR A 467 -21.78 -11.59 -0.89
CA THR A 467 -22.26 -12.62 0.05
C THR A 467 -23.78 -12.69 0.09
N SER A 468 -24.48 -11.56 0.02
CA SER A 468 -25.95 -11.55 -0.13
C SER A 468 -26.40 -12.28 -1.39
N THR A 469 -25.64 -12.11 -2.48
CA THR A 469 -25.91 -12.79 -3.75
C THR A 469 -25.64 -14.30 -3.66
N ILE A 470 -24.67 -14.74 -2.85
CA ILE A 470 -24.44 -16.16 -2.57
C ILE A 470 -25.58 -16.72 -1.71
N CYS A 471 -25.90 -16.10 -0.57
CA CYS A 471 -26.94 -16.59 0.34
C CYS A 471 -28.33 -16.64 -0.32
N LYS A 472 -28.67 -15.67 -1.17
CA LYS A 472 -29.90 -15.72 -1.99
C LYS A 472 -29.94 -16.94 -2.91
N ALA A 473 -28.81 -17.35 -3.48
CA ALA A 473 -28.71 -18.58 -4.28
C ALA A 473 -28.82 -19.86 -3.42
N LEU A 474 -28.52 -19.76 -2.13
CA LEU A 474 -28.71 -20.81 -1.12
C LEU A 474 -30.08 -20.77 -0.44
N GLY A 475 -30.97 -19.85 -0.84
CA GLY A 475 -32.35 -19.79 -0.36
C GLY A 475 -32.59 -19.03 0.95
N PHE A 476 -31.64 -18.23 1.43
CA PHE A 476 -31.82 -17.45 2.68
C PHE A 476 -31.20 -16.05 2.63
N GLU A 477 -31.59 -15.21 3.59
CA GLU A 477 -31.06 -13.85 3.75
C GLU A 477 -30.11 -13.73 4.94
N ILE A 478 -29.15 -12.81 4.82
CA ILE A 478 -28.17 -12.54 5.88
C ILE A 478 -28.81 -11.61 6.91
N THR A 479 -28.98 -12.10 8.12
CA THR A 479 -29.58 -11.39 9.26
C THR A 479 -28.87 -11.81 10.55
N PRO A 480 -29.01 -11.06 11.65
CA PRO A 480 -28.50 -11.52 12.95
C PRO A 480 -29.03 -12.88 13.38
N GLU A 481 -30.29 -13.19 13.03
CA GLU A 481 -30.89 -14.48 13.35
C GLU A 481 -30.30 -15.62 12.51
N SER A 482 -30.12 -15.42 11.20
CA SER A 482 -29.48 -16.44 10.35
C SER A 482 -28.00 -16.63 10.70
N PHE A 483 -27.28 -15.56 11.06
CA PHE A 483 -25.93 -15.65 11.60
C PHE A 483 -25.89 -16.50 12.87
N LYS A 484 -26.75 -16.19 13.85
CA LYS A 484 -26.84 -16.95 15.10
C LYS A 484 -27.15 -18.43 14.84
N ASN A 485 -28.15 -18.73 14.02
CA ASN A 485 -28.56 -20.11 13.79
C ASN A 485 -27.50 -20.93 13.05
N ILE A 486 -26.88 -20.39 11.99
CA ILE A 486 -25.94 -21.14 11.16
C ILE A 486 -24.52 -21.15 11.77
N ILE A 487 -24.05 -20.03 12.32
CA ILE A 487 -22.68 -19.91 12.85
C ILE A 487 -22.58 -20.39 14.31
N ARG A 488 -23.56 -20.04 15.17
CA ARG A 488 -23.48 -20.36 16.61
C ARG A 488 -24.15 -21.68 16.96
N ASN A 489 -25.34 -21.92 16.39
CA ASN A 489 -26.12 -23.12 16.70
C ASN A 489 -25.83 -24.28 15.75
N SER A 490 -25.02 -24.07 14.70
CA SER A 490 -24.73 -25.06 13.66
C SER A 490 -25.97 -25.68 13.03
N ALA A 491 -27.02 -24.89 12.84
CA ALA A 491 -28.25 -25.34 12.18
C ALA A 491 -27.96 -25.74 10.72
N THR A 492 -28.64 -26.79 10.26
CA THR A 492 -28.64 -27.20 8.86
C THR A 492 -29.42 -26.20 8.00
N LEU A 493 -29.05 -26.09 6.73
CA LEU A 493 -29.82 -25.28 5.79
C LEU A 493 -31.12 -25.98 5.42
N GLU A 494 -32.21 -25.21 5.39
CA GLU A 494 -33.50 -25.64 4.83
C GLU A 494 -33.35 -26.05 3.36
N PRO A 495 -34.16 -27.00 2.86
CA PRO A 495 -34.12 -27.39 1.46
C PRO A 495 -34.37 -26.22 0.50
N PHE A 496 -33.57 -26.13 -0.55
CA PHE A 496 -33.69 -25.07 -1.56
C PHE A 496 -33.43 -25.57 -2.98
N VAL A 497 -33.75 -24.73 -3.97
CA VAL A 497 -33.53 -25.01 -5.39
C VAL A 497 -32.59 -23.96 -5.98
N THR A 498 -31.43 -24.42 -6.44
CA THR A 498 -30.46 -23.59 -7.16
C THR A 498 -30.98 -23.20 -8.54
N LYS A 499 -30.55 -22.02 -9.02
CA LYS A 499 -30.79 -21.55 -10.38
C LYS A 499 -29.47 -21.31 -11.10
N LYS A 500 -29.44 -21.56 -12.41
CA LYS A 500 -28.30 -21.20 -13.25
C LYS A 500 -28.04 -19.70 -13.16
N ARG A 501 -26.76 -19.32 -13.12
CA ARG A 501 -26.31 -17.94 -12.98
C ARG A 501 -25.02 -17.71 -13.73
N GLU A 502 -24.72 -16.45 -13.99
CA GLU A 502 -23.41 -16.02 -14.46
C GLU A 502 -22.35 -16.13 -13.34
N PRO A 503 -21.07 -16.29 -13.70
CA PRO A 503 -19.96 -16.28 -12.73
C PRO A 503 -19.95 -15.01 -11.89
N LEU A 504 -19.72 -15.16 -10.59
CA LEU A 504 -19.64 -14.03 -9.64
C LEU A 504 -18.45 -13.11 -9.90
N PHE A 505 -17.32 -13.71 -10.30
CA PHE A 505 -16.06 -13.02 -10.52
C PHE A 505 -15.55 -13.38 -11.91
N PRO A 506 -15.90 -12.58 -12.93
CA PRO A 506 -15.28 -12.70 -14.25
C PRO A 506 -13.76 -12.59 -14.12
N ARG A 507 -13.03 -13.44 -14.86
CA ARG A 507 -11.56 -13.44 -14.84
C ARG A 507 -11.04 -12.14 -15.45
N ILE A 508 -10.03 -11.56 -14.83
CA ILE A 508 -9.35 -10.34 -15.30
C ILE A 508 -7.95 -10.73 -15.77
N GLU A 509 -7.63 -10.46 -17.03
CA GLU A 509 -6.34 -10.88 -17.62
C GLU A 509 -5.30 -9.75 -17.60
N ASP A 510 -5.75 -8.50 -17.74
CA ASP A 510 -4.90 -7.33 -17.87
C ASP A 510 -5.19 -6.28 -16.79
N GLU A 511 -4.21 -5.40 -16.55
CA GLU A 511 -4.37 -4.22 -15.71
C GLU A 511 -5.40 -3.25 -16.32
N LEU A 512 -6.47 -2.95 -15.58
CA LEU A 512 -7.59 -2.14 -16.03
C LEU A 512 -7.42 -0.64 -15.75
N LEU A 513 -6.57 -0.25 -14.80
CA LEU A 513 -6.25 1.17 -14.59
C LEU A 513 -5.09 1.57 -15.47
N VAL A 514 -5.32 2.65 -16.19
CA VAL A 514 -4.28 3.34 -16.94
C VAL A 514 -3.42 4.12 -15.95
N ASP A 515 -2.20 3.65 -15.71
CA ASP A 515 -1.19 4.48 -15.07
C ASP A 515 -0.68 5.47 -16.11
N GLU A 516 -1.21 6.70 -16.10
CA GLU A 516 -0.84 7.77 -17.04
C GLU A 516 0.68 8.01 -17.09
N ARG A 517 1.40 7.76 -16.00
CA ARG A 517 2.87 7.88 -15.95
C ARG A 517 3.54 6.67 -16.62
N LEU A 518 3.02 5.46 -16.44
CA LEU A 518 3.48 4.30 -17.22
C LEU A 518 3.09 4.42 -18.69
N GLU A 519 1.94 4.99 -19.02
CA GLU A 519 1.57 5.30 -20.40
C GLU A 519 2.44 6.40 -20.99
N ALA A 520 2.77 7.45 -20.23
CA ALA A 520 3.73 8.47 -20.66
C ALA A 520 5.12 7.86 -20.86
N LEU A 521 5.59 7.00 -19.96
CA LEU A 521 6.86 6.28 -20.10
C LEU A 521 6.83 5.25 -21.24
N LYS A 522 5.69 4.60 -21.49
CA LYS A 522 5.49 3.68 -22.62
C LYS A 522 5.44 4.47 -23.91
N LYS A 523 4.72 5.60 -23.98
CA LYS A 523 4.71 6.54 -25.10
C LYS A 523 6.09 7.12 -25.34
N GLU A 524 6.85 7.50 -24.32
CA GLU A 524 8.25 7.95 -24.47
C GLU A 524 9.13 6.82 -25.00
N LYS A 525 8.96 5.57 -24.54
CA LYS A 525 9.69 4.40 -25.05
C LYS A 525 9.27 4.03 -26.48
N GLU A 526 7.99 4.14 -26.81
CA GLU A 526 7.42 3.88 -28.13
C GLU A 526 7.80 5.00 -29.10
N GLU A 527 7.75 6.26 -28.69
CA GLU A 527 8.28 7.42 -29.43
C GLU A 527 9.78 7.32 -29.60
N ALA A 528 10.53 6.83 -28.61
CA ALA A 528 11.95 6.53 -28.74
C ALA A 528 12.20 5.36 -29.71
N GLN A 529 11.32 4.34 -29.73
CA GLN A 529 11.40 3.23 -30.69
C GLN A 529 10.96 3.63 -32.10
N VAL A 530 9.97 4.51 -32.24
CA VAL A 530 9.47 5.07 -33.50
C VAL A 530 10.50 6.06 -34.04
N LYS A 531 11.13 6.88 -33.19
CA LYS A 531 12.31 7.70 -33.55
C LYS A 531 13.47 6.81 -33.98
N LYS A 532 13.79 5.72 -33.25
CA LYS A 532 14.82 4.75 -33.68
C LYS A 532 14.48 4.01 -34.98
N LYS A 533 13.19 3.75 -35.28
CA LYS A 533 12.73 3.16 -36.55
C LYS A 533 12.78 4.18 -37.69
N ALA A 534 12.35 5.41 -37.46
CA ALA A 534 12.40 6.51 -38.43
C ALA A 534 13.86 6.93 -38.72
N GLU A 535 14.75 6.87 -37.73
CA GLU A 535 16.20 7.04 -37.90
C GLU A 535 16.81 5.88 -38.67
N LYS A 536 16.37 4.62 -38.44
CA LYS A 536 16.77 3.47 -39.26
C LYS A 536 16.28 3.55 -40.72
N GLU A 537 15.11 4.12 -40.98
CA GLU A 537 14.59 4.33 -42.34
C GLU A 537 15.24 5.52 -43.04
N LYS A 538 15.54 6.62 -42.31
CA LYS A 538 16.37 7.73 -42.83
C LYS A 538 17.82 7.30 -43.10
N ALA A 539 18.40 6.43 -42.26
CA ALA A 539 19.74 5.88 -42.44
C ALA A 539 19.87 4.92 -43.65
N LYS A 540 18.76 4.35 -44.15
CA LYS A 540 18.76 3.61 -45.42
C LYS A 540 18.77 4.51 -46.66
N LYS A 541 18.42 5.79 -46.54
CA LYS A 541 18.32 6.73 -47.68
C LYS A 541 19.54 7.66 -47.83
N ASN A 542 20.32 7.90 -46.77
CA ASN A 542 21.55 8.70 -46.86
C ASN A 542 22.77 7.84 -46.53
N LYS A 543 23.23 7.10 -47.54
CA LYS A 543 24.51 6.40 -47.54
C LYS A 543 25.59 7.36 -48.05
N ALA A 544 26.03 8.27 -47.19
CA ALA A 544 27.30 8.99 -47.31
C ALA A 544 27.72 9.47 -45.92
N GLU A 545 28.81 8.85 -45.45
CA GLU A 545 29.74 9.34 -44.42
C GLU A 545 29.21 9.62 -43.00
N GLY A 546 29.57 8.73 -42.07
CA GLY A 546 29.47 8.97 -40.63
C GLY A 546 29.71 7.70 -39.83
N ILE A 547 30.82 7.67 -39.08
CA ILE A 547 31.31 6.53 -38.28
C ILE A 547 30.23 6.07 -37.28
N ALA A 548 29.98 4.76 -37.18
CA ALA A 548 29.12 4.19 -36.15
C ALA A 548 29.79 4.35 -34.78
N LEU A 549 29.24 5.19 -33.92
CA LEU A 549 29.73 5.40 -32.56
C LEU A 549 29.42 4.16 -31.71
N ILE A 550 30.46 3.58 -31.11
CA ILE A 550 30.34 2.47 -30.14
C ILE A 550 30.41 3.03 -28.71
N GLY A 551 29.77 2.33 -27.77
CA GLY A 551 29.89 2.66 -26.35
C GLY A 551 31.25 2.25 -25.78
N ILE A 552 31.66 2.85 -24.66
CA ILE A 552 32.96 2.57 -24.02
C ILE A 552 33.09 1.09 -23.59
N ASP A 553 31.99 0.45 -23.19
CA ASP A 553 31.98 -0.97 -22.82
C ASP A 553 32.33 -1.89 -24.00
N GLN A 554 31.94 -1.49 -25.22
CA GLN A 554 32.28 -2.23 -26.44
C GLN A 554 33.76 -2.07 -26.80
N PHE A 555 34.38 -0.93 -26.45
CA PHE A 555 35.82 -0.75 -26.61
C PHE A 555 36.60 -1.62 -25.62
N PHE A 556 36.22 -1.62 -24.34
CA PHE A 556 36.86 -2.46 -23.30
C PHE A 556 36.66 -3.97 -23.49
N ALA A 557 35.70 -4.40 -24.32
CA ALA A 557 35.59 -5.80 -24.73
C ALA A 557 36.78 -6.27 -25.60
N THR A 558 37.60 -5.35 -26.13
CA THR A 558 38.80 -5.67 -26.94
C THR A 558 40.06 -5.61 -26.08
N SER A 559 40.86 -6.67 -26.07
CA SER A 559 42.14 -6.73 -25.35
C SER A 559 43.28 -6.27 -26.25
N LEU A 560 43.68 -5.01 -26.12
CA LEU A 560 44.83 -4.44 -26.82
C LEU A 560 46.07 -4.49 -25.91
N LYS A 561 47.17 -5.07 -26.39
CA LYS A 561 48.44 -5.20 -25.64
C LYS A 561 49.63 -4.75 -26.48
N VAL A 562 50.67 -4.24 -25.83
CA VAL A 562 51.99 -4.05 -26.46
C VAL A 562 52.77 -5.36 -26.41
N GLY A 563 53.39 -5.77 -27.51
CA GLY A 563 54.30 -6.92 -27.55
C GLY A 563 55.52 -6.67 -28.42
N THR A 564 56.54 -7.52 -28.27
CA THR A 564 57.78 -7.46 -29.05
C THR A 564 57.87 -8.64 -29.99
N VAL A 565 58.19 -8.39 -31.25
CA VAL A 565 58.39 -9.44 -32.26
C VAL A 565 59.74 -10.11 -31.99
N ILE A 566 59.72 -11.35 -31.51
CA ILE A 566 60.94 -12.12 -31.19
C ILE A 566 61.39 -13.01 -32.36
N LYS A 567 60.50 -13.25 -33.33
CA LYS A 567 60.81 -14.00 -34.54
C LYS A 567 59.93 -13.51 -35.69
N ALA A 568 60.52 -13.36 -36.87
CA ALA A 568 59.81 -13.01 -38.08
C ALA A 568 60.31 -13.83 -39.26
N GLU A 569 59.40 -14.44 -40.00
CA GLU A 569 59.70 -15.26 -41.18
C GLU A 569 58.78 -14.88 -42.33
N GLU A 570 59.27 -15.00 -43.56
CA GLU A 570 58.42 -14.85 -44.73
C GLU A 570 57.54 -16.08 -44.93
N VAL A 571 56.25 -15.87 -45.17
CA VAL A 571 55.35 -16.98 -45.48
C VAL A 571 55.66 -17.55 -46.88
N PRO A 572 56.01 -18.85 -47.01
CA PRO A 572 56.27 -19.47 -48.31
C PRO A 572 55.06 -19.33 -49.24
N LYS A 573 55.31 -18.98 -50.51
CA LYS A 573 54.29 -18.76 -51.55
C LYS A 573 53.36 -17.55 -51.32
N SER A 574 53.63 -16.68 -50.34
CA SER A 574 52.95 -15.40 -50.18
C SER A 574 53.87 -14.22 -50.50
N LYS A 575 53.37 -13.28 -51.30
CA LYS A 575 54.04 -11.99 -51.55
C LYS A 575 53.69 -10.92 -50.52
N LYS A 576 52.76 -11.19 -49.59
CA LYS A 576 52.17 -10.17 -48.70
C LYS A 576 52.26 -10.47 -47.20
N LEU A 577 52.55 -11.72 -46.81
CA LEU A 577 52.43 -12.16 -45.43
C LEU A 577 53.79 -12.41 -44.78
N LEU A 578 53.94 -11.94 -43.55
CA LEU A 578 54.96 -12.36 -42.60
C LEU A 578 54.32 -13.22 -41.50
N LEU A 579 55.06 -14.23 -41.05
CA LEU A 579 54.74 -15.04 -39.88
C LEU A 579 55.58 -14.53 -38.71
N LEU A 580 54.92 -14.03 -37.67
CA LEU A 580 55.56 -13.39 -36.52
C LEU A 580 55.30 -14.18 -35.25
N GLN A 581 56.32 -14.34 -34.41
CA GLN A 581 56.16 -14.72 -33.01
C GLN A 581 56.29 -13.47 -32.17
N VAL A 582 55.22 -13.10 -31.46
CA VAL A 582 55.14 -11.85 -30.71
C VAL A 582 54.98 -12.18 -29.23
N ASP A 583 55.97 -11.79 -28.43
CA ASP A 583 55.90 -11.85 -26.98
C ASP A 583 55.02 -10.70 -26.47
N ILE A 584 53.86 -11.07 -25.93
CA ILE A 584 52.89 -10.16 -25.31
C ILE A 584 52.79 -10.39 -23.79
N GLY A 585 53.86 -10.88 -23.15
CA GLY A 585 53.91 -11.14 -21.71
C GLY A 585 53.08 -12.34 -21.27
N GLU A 586 52.90 -13.33 -22.15
CA GLU A 586 52.23 -14.62 -21.88
C GLU A 586 53.29 -15.73 -21.82
N ASP A 587 52.95 -16.91 -21.26
CA ASP A 587 53.90 -18.02 -21.08
C ASP A 587 54.57 -18.47 -22.39
N GLU A 588 53.82 -18.39 -23.50
CA GLU A 588 54.32 -18.67 -24.85
C GLU A 588 54.05 -17.47 -25.78
N PRO A 589 54.97 -17.17 -26.72
CA PRO A 589 54.77 -16.12 -27.71
C PRO A 589 53.59 -16.46 -28.63
N ARG A 590 52.86 -15.43 -29.08
CA ARG A 590 51.74 -15.65 -30.01
C ARG A 590 52.19 -15.65 -31.46
N GLN A 591 51.66 -16.62 -32.21
CA GLN A 591 51.84 -16.66 -33.65
C GLN A 591 50.84 -15.73 -34.35
N ILE A 592 51.35 -14.73 -35.08
CA ILE A 592 50.53 -13.76 -35.81
C ILE A 592 50.96 -13.74 -37.27
N VAL A 593 50.01 -13.97 -38.18
CA VAL A 593 50.22 -13.89 -39.63
C VAL A 593 49.77 -12.50 -40.09
N ALA A 594 50.73 -11.63 -40.43
CA ALA A 594 50.46 -10.22 -40.73
C ALA A 594 50.72 -9.87 -42.20
N GLY A 595 49.78 -9.13 -42.81
CA GLY A 595 49.83 -8.68 -44.21
C GLY A 595 50.74 -7.48 -44.49
N ILE A 596 51.95 -7.46 -43.93
CA ILE A 596 52.82 -6.29 -43.90
C ILE A 596 54.12 -6.45 -44.71
N LYS A 597 54.33 -7.59 -45.39
CA LYS A 597 55.57 -7.92 -46.10
C LYS A 597 55.95 -6.93 -47.20
N GLU A 598 54.95 -6.27 -47.83
CA GLU A 598 55.21 -5.26 -48.87
C GLU A 598 55.86 -3.98 -48.31
N TRP A 599 55.85 -3.78 -46.99
CA TRP A 599 56.30 -2.55 -46.31
C TRP A 599 57.40 -2.79 -45.28
N TYR A 600 57.49 -4.00 -44.72
CA TYR A 600 58.49 -4.38 -43.72
C TYR A 600 59.09 -5.73 -44.09
N SER A 601 60.43 -5.84 -44.04
CA SER A 601 61.10 -7.13 -44.13
C SER A 601 60.99 -7.89 -42.80
N SER A 602 61.30 -9.20 -42.80
CA SER A 602 61.38 -9.96 -41.55
C SER A 602 62.47 -9.42 -40.61
N GLU A 603 63.56 -8.91 -41.15
CA GLU A 603 64.68 -8.34 -40.39
C GLU A 603 64.27 -7.03 -39.71
N ASP A 604 63.51 -6.16 -40.41
CA ASP A 604 63.03 -4.88 -39.85
C ASP A 604 62.03 -5.05 -38.71
N MET A 605 61.37 -6.21 -38.64
CA MET A 605 60.36 -6.49 -37.63
C MET A 605 60.97 -7.10 -36.37
N LEU A 606 62.15 -7.72 -36.44
CA LEU A 606 62.77 -8.36 -35.28
C LEU A 606 63.07 -7.31 -34.19
N ASP A 607 62.81 -7.67 -32.93
CA ASP A 607 62.98 -6.83 -31.74
C ASP A 607 62.18 -5.52 -31.74
N THR A 608 61.19 -5.38 -32.64
CA THR A 608 60.32 -4.21 -32.68
C THR A 608 59.06 -4.40 -31.83
N GLN A 609 58.67 -3.33 -31.11
CA GLN A 609 57.42 -3.32 -30.37
C GLN A 609 56.23 -3.00 -31.28
N VAL A 610 55.11 -3.69 -31.08
CA VAL A 610 53.88 -3.59 -31.86
C VAL A 610 52.65 -3.63 -30.95
N CYS A 611 51.56 -3.01 -31.40
CA CYS A 611 50.26 -3.11 -30.74
C CYS A 611 49.46 -4.29 -31.30
N VAL A 612 49.00 -5.18 -30.42
CA VAL A 612 48.35 -6.45 -30.74
C VAL A 612 46.94 -6.49 -30.18
N VAL A 613 45.97 -6.91 -31.00
CA VAL A 613 44.66 -7.36 -30.53
C VAL A 613 44.76 -8.82 -30.08
N ALA A 614 44.70 -9.06 -28.77
CA ALA A 614 45.04 -10.33 -28.13
C ALA A 614 43.83 -11.22 -27.77
N ASN A 615 42.59 -10.77 -27.97
CA ASN A 615 41.40 -11.59 -27.69
C ASN A 615 40.51 -11.84 -28.93
N LEU A 616 41.08 -11.72 -30.13
CA LEU A 616 40.40 -12.15 -31.35
C LEU A 616 40.37 -13.67 -31.45
N LYS A 617 39.28 -14.22 -31.99
CA LYS A 617 39.18 -15.64 -32.31
C LYS A 617 40.28 -16.01 -33.32
N PRO A 618 41.09 -17.05 -33.08
CA PRO A 618 42.14 -17.45 -34.01
C PRO A 618 41.60 -17.74 -35.41
N ALA A 619 42.34 -17.30 -36.43
CA ALA A 619 41.98 -17.46 -37.83
C ALA A 619 43.09 -18.18 -38.60
N LYS A 620 42.72 -19.02 -39.58
CA LYS A 620 43.69 -19.67 -40.47
C LYS A 620 43.95 -18.82 -41.72
N LEU A 621 45.20 -18.44 -41.93
CA LEU A 621 45.67 -17.67 -43.09
C LEU A 621 46.75 -18.48 -43.80
N MET A 622 46.51 -18.84 -45.07
CA MET A 622 47.42 -19.69 -45.86
C MET A 622 47.83 -20.99 -45.15
N GLY A 623 46.90 -21.59 -44.40
CA GLY A 623 47.13 -22.83 -43.65
C GLY A 623 47.78 -22.66 -42.27
N MET A 624 48.31 -21.48 -41.94
CA MET A 624 48.88 -21.17 -40.62
C MET A 624 47.84 -20.51 -39.71
N LEU A 625 47.94 -20.76 -38.40
CA LEU A 625 47.06 -20.17 -37.40
C LEU A 625 47.58 -18.77 -37.01
N SER A 626 46.71 -17.77 -37.01
CA SER A 626 46.97 -16.42 -36.48
C SER A 626 46.13 -16.20 -35.24
N GLU A 627 46.79 -15.99 -34.11
CA GLU A 627 46.20 -15.92 -32.76
C GLU A 627 46.12 -14.49 -32.21
N GLY A 628 46.28 -13.52 -33.11
CA GLY A 628 46.15 -12.11 -32.85
C GLY A 628 46.15 -11.31 -34.17
N MET A 629 46.01 -10.00 -34.03
CA MET A 629 46.08 -9.06 -35.15
C MET A 629 46.96 -7.88 -34.75
N LEU A 630 47.90 -7.50 -35.62
CA LEU A 630 48.68 -6.27 -35.43
C LEU A 630 47.90 -5.06 -35.92
N LEU A 631 48.06 -3.93 -35.22
CA LEU A 631 47.47 -2.65 -35.64
C LEU A 631 48.45 -1.85 -36.50
N ALA A 632 47.95 -1.36 -37.64
CA ALA A 632 48.68 -0.52 -38.57
C ALA A 632 47.76 0.55 -39.17
N ALA A 633 48.30 1.73 -39.46
CA ALA A 633 47.65 2.77 -40.23
C ALA A 633 48.10 2.67 -41.69
N LYS A 634 47.16 2.78 -42.64
CA LYS A 634 47.47 2.81 -44.08
C LYS A 634 46.77 4.00 -44.74
N ASP A 635 47.54 4.82 -45.43
CA ASP A 635 47.05 5.94 -46.22
C ASP A 635 47.72 5.98 -47.60
N LYS A 636 47.57 7.11 -48.30
CA LYS A 636 48.20 7.37 -49.60
C LYS A 636 49.75 7.37 -49.55
N ASN A 637 50.35 7.52 -48.37
CA ASN A 637 51.80 7.57 -48.15
C ASN A 637 52.40 6.21 -47.78
N GLY A 638 51.57 5.18 -47.55
CA GLY A 638 52.01 3.81 -47.27
C GLY A 638 51.37 3.22 -46.03
N LEU A 639 51.90 2.07 -45.57
CA LEU A 639 51.48 1.41 -44.34
C LEU A 639 52.52 1.66 -43.24
N CYS A 640 52.06 2.08 -42.06
CA CYS A 640 52.88 2.28 -40.87
C CYS A 640 52.32 1.50 -39.68
N MET A 641 53.17 0.75 -38.99
CA MET A 641 52.80 0.02 -37.78
C MET A 641 52.49 0.97 -36.61
N ILE A 642 51.46 0.65 -35.83
CA ILE A 642 51.20 1.36 -34.57
C ILE A 642 52.09 0.74 -33.49
N ARG A 643 52.95 1.58 -32.91
CA ARG A 643 53.96 1.23 -31.91
C ARG A 643 53.95 2.24 -30.76
N PRO A 644 54.33 1.87 -29.53
CA PRO A 644 54.48 2.84 -28.45
C PRO A 644 55.65 3.80 -28.75
N GLU A 645 55.49 5.09 -28.44
CA GLU A 645 56.53 6.10 -28.66
C GLU A 645 57.79 5.85 -27.82
N LYS A 646 57.64 5.20 -26.66
CA LYS A 646 58.73 4.78 -25.76
C LYS A 646 58.57 3.30 -25.44
N ALA A 647 59.68 2.59 -25.26
CA ALA A 647 59.66 1.17 -24.95
C ALA A 647 58.79 0.86 -23.71
N LYS A 648 57.97 -0.19 -23.80
CA LYS A 648 57.09 -0.68 -22.72
C LYS A 648 57.35 -2.14 -22.41
N ILE A 649 56.89 -2.59 -21.24
CA ILE A 649 56.98 -4.01 -20.86
C ILE A 649 55.99 -4.81 -21.73
N ASN A 650 56.43 -5.96 -22.26
CA ASN A 650 55.56 -6.85 -23.04
C ASN A 650 54.32 -7.24 -22.22
N GLY A 651 53.14 -7.17 -22.84
CA GLY A 651 51.86 -7.45 -22.22
C GLY A 651 51.16 -6.27 -21.56
N THR A 652 51.78 -5.08 -21.55
CA THR A 652 51.14 -3.86 -21.05
C THR A 652 49.83 -3.60 -21.80
N PRO A 653 48.67 -3.49 -21.12
CA PRO A 653 47.39 -3.22 -21.77
C PRO A 653 47.34 -1.78 -22.31
N ILE A 654 46.66 -1.59 -23.44
CA ILE A 654 46.41 -0.29 -24.05
C ILE A 654 44.97 0.10 -23.68
N SER A 655 44.84 1.16 -22.88
CA SER A 655 43.57 1.67 -22.33
C SER A 655 43.07 2.91 -23.04
#